data_AF-A0A972DP38-F1
#
_entry.id   AF-A0A972DP38-F1
#
_cell.length_a   1.000
_cell.length_b   1.000
_cell.length_c   1.000
_cell.angle_alpha   90.00
_cell.angle_beta   90.00
_cell.angle_gamma   90.00
#
_symmetry.space_group_name_H-M   'P 1'
#
loop_
_entity.id
_entity.type
_entity.pdbx_description
1 polymer ?
#
loop_
_entity_poly.entity_id
_entity_poly.type
_entity_poly.pdbx_seq_one_letter_code
_entity_poly.pdbx_strand_id
1 'polypeptide(L)'
;ASQLAGGAVDLSGRWASFNEGSSLFDVQTIKTLNQATDKVDVYFNDDDLDPASATNPAFYRLQNTATGEILIPTKVVYDPVGDKAQLLFSGPLSPSTYHLEIGPSDESNDTLATAVNVGTLYGNTTAASLEGFIGDAPAGAAEVDYYRIQAGASGPLEVTMTAGFTAEILDEGGAVWPGDLVEGGTYYLRVSSAAGGSYQLNVKLDSDLAISNANSSYDTATNLGILGAAEKAITGQTIDRGDASVLVQPGGLDEPGHRHILPEAHFSATGPNLGSGVMYYNFAANYGWTTPNQITEEQKQRTREIFEIYGNYIGIQFVETAGSGIQVITGDLRAINPKIPVGAVAGRGGPGLAIINAAMDWGLSEYGGGWFNTAIHEIGHALSLGHAYDIPATMGDDGDGDGEAVYPGDNDLVHLNFIWPAAWDDIDLYKFEVEEWGTLTLETVAERLAATSTLDTQLVLYREVNVEGTLVREIVAQNDDYYSNDSLIELEVAPGVYYVGVMSTGISQVDPTIEDSGFGGRSNGAYELKLAFQAEPAAALVDATGTALDGDADGLAGGTFDFWFRVGNSTLFVDKATGSAGGDGTLEAPYNEIDAALEDAQPGDVVRVVGNGGADGLVETADDNAPYLVGYNNVGAELPDGKLLQVPQ
;
A
#
# COMPACT_ATOMS: atom_id res chain seq x y z
N ALA A 1 11.20 86.85 10.10
CA ALA A 1 12.09 86.30 9.05
C ALA A 1 12.58 84.94 9.54
N SER A 2 12.44 83.92 8.68
CA SER A 2 12.94 82.52 8.74
C SER A 2 12.51 81.66 9.95
N GLN A 3 12.20 80.37 9.85
CA GLN A 3 12.11 79.37 8.77
C GLN A 3 11.48 78.13 9.46
N LEU A 4 10.53 77.43 8.83
CA LEU A 4 10.22 76.04 9.18
C LEU A 4 10.24 75.25 7.87
N ALA A 5 11.39 74.62 7.61
CA ALA A 5 11.50 73.42 6.78
C ALA A 5 11.04 72.25 7.68
N GLY A 6 10.29 71.25 7.26
CA GLY A 6 10.34 70.47 6.03
C GLY A 6 10.03 69.04 6.48
N GLY A 7 8.95 68.46 5.96
CA GLY A 7 8.48 67.12 6.33
C GLY A 7 7.15 66.87 5.64
N ALA A 8 7.20 66.37 4.41
CA ALA A 8 6.03 65.78 3.77
C ALA A 8 5.88 64.36 4.34
N VAL A 9 4.70 64.05 4.87
CA VAL A 9 4.31 62.69 5.24
C VAL A 9 3.48 62.17 4.07
N ASP A 10 4.00 61.18 3.36
CA ASP A 10 3.26 60.46 2.31
C ASP A 10 2.70 59.18 2.96
N LEU A 11 1.37 59.01 2.93
CA LEU A 11 0.67 57.85 3.50
C LEU A 11 -0.01 57.12 2.35
N SER A 12 0.59 56.02 1.90
CA SER A 12 -0.01 55.11 0.92
C SER A 12 -0.49 53.83 1.63
N GLY A 13 -1.80 53.66 1.75
CA GLY A 13 -2.47 52.47 2.28
C GLY A 13 -3.99 52.56 2.08
N ARG A 14 -4.69 51.43 1.96
CA ARG A 14 -6.12 51.37 1.55
C ARG A 14 -7.11 51.83 2.64
N TRP A 15 -6.64 52.24 3.82
CA TRP A 15 -7.48 52.56 4.99
C TRP A 15 -6.97 53.75 5.80
N ALA A 16 -6.98 54.96 5.22
CA ALA A 16 -6.83 56.19 5.99
C ALA A 16 -8.14 56.99 5.95
N SER A 17 -8.73 57.30 7.11
CA SER A 17 -9.82 58.28 7.22
C SER A 17 -9.42 59.39 8.20
N PHE A 18 -9.80 60.63 7.87
CA PHE A 18 -9.56 61.80 8.73
C PHE A 18 -10.86 62.21 9.39
N ASN A 19 -10.84 62.44 10.71
CA ASN A 19 -11.97 63.01 11.44
C ASN A 19 -11.71 64.52 11.63
N GLU A 20 -12.54 65.39 11.05
CA GLU A 20 -12.41 66.85 11.25
C GLU A 20 -12.79 67.20 12.71
N GLY A 21 -11.80 67.25 13.61
CA GLY A 21 -12.07 67.72 14.98
C GLY A 21 -10.98 67.64 16.03
N SER A 22 -9.88 66.88 15.86
CA SER A 22 -8.83 66.80 16.88
C SER A 22 -7.53 67.46 16.41
N SER A 23 -6.88 68.22 17.30
CA SER A 23 -5.55 68.82 17.07
C SER A 23 -4.40 67.83 17.29
N LEU A 24 -4.65 66.53 17.16
CA LEU A 24 -3.68 65.44 17.31
C LEU A 24 -3.95 64.40 16.21
N PHE A 25 -2.94 64.11 15.39
CA PHE A 25 -2.95 62.97 14.48
C PHE A 25 -2.76 61.71 15.32
N ASP A 26 -3.85 61.01 15.63
CA ASP A 26 -3.79 59.65 16.15
C ASP A 26 -4.07 58.71 14.97
N VAL A 27 -3.09 57.88 14.60
CA VAL A 27 -3.28 56.83 13.61
C VAL A 27 -4.02 55.70 14.34
N GLN A 28 -5.35 55.76 14.36
CA GLN A 28 -6.13 54.59 14.73
C GLN A 28 -6.11 53.62 13.56
N THR A 29 -5.37 52.53 13.70
CA THR A 29 -5.56 51.34 12.87
C THR A 29 -6.95 50.82 13.16
N ILE A 30 -7.93 51.16 12.32
CA ILE A 30 -9.27 50.58 12.41
C ILE A 30 -9.13 49.11 11.96
N LYS A 31 -8.88 48.21 12.93
CA LYS A 31 -9.03 46.77 12.74
C LYS A 31 -10.53 46.47 12.68
N THR A 32 -11.18 46.69 11.55
CA THR A 32 -12.46 46.04 11.28
C THR A 32 -12.17 44.60 10.87
N LEU A 33 -12.34 43.64 11.78
CA LEU A 33 -12.56 42.26 11.35
C LEU A 33 -13.79 42.27 10.43
N ASN A 34 -13.69 41.59 9.30
CA ASN A 34 -14.81 41.42 8.38
C ASN A 34 -14.92 39.92 8.08
N GLN A 35 -16.09 39.33 8.32
CA GLN A 35 -16.38 37.95 7.97
C GLN A 35 -17.23 37.95 6.69
N ALA A 36 -16.67 37.40 5.61
CA ALA A 36 -17.42 37.08 4.41
C ALA A 36 -17.89 35.63 4.50
N THR A 37 -19.13 35.36 4.10
CA THR A 37 -19.72 34.01 4.16
C THR A 37 -19.50 33.21 2.87
N ASP A 38 -18.98 33.84 1.83
CA ASP A 38 -18.72 33.30 0.49
C ASP A 38 -17.22 33.24 0.17
N LYS A 39 -16.35 33.38 1.18
CA LYS A 39 -14.90 33.40 1.01
C LYS A 39 -14.18 32.52 2.01
N VAL A 40 -13.10 31.91 1.55
CA VAL A 40 -12.15 31.16 2.38
C VAL A 40 -10.76 31.73 2.12
N ASP A 41 -10.08 32.19 3.16
CA ASP A 41 -8.69 32.64 3.09
C ASP A 41 -7.79 31.46 3.54
N VAL A 42 -6.89 31.05 2.66
CA VAL A 42 -5.86 30.03 2.90
C VAL A 42 -4.52 30.74 3.04
N TYR A 43 -3.80 30.44 4.12
CA TYR A 43 -2.47 30.98 4.39
C TYR A 43 -1.45 29.86 4.20
N PHE A 44 -0.40 30.14 3.45
CA PHE A 44 0.73 29.25 3.20
C PHE A 44 1.90 29.62 4.14
N ASN A 45 2.94 28.79 4.13
CA ASN A 45 4.20 29.12 4.80
C ASN A 45 4.89 30.31 4.10
N ASP A 46 6.00 30.79 4.65
CA ASP A 46 6.78 31.93 4.11
C ASP A 46 7.44 31.64 2.73
N ASP A 47 7.01 30.60 2.02
CA ASP A 47 7.46 30.26 0.66
C ASP A 47 6.41 30.71 -0.36
N ASP A 48 6.77 31.74 -1.13
CA ASP A 48 5.92 32.28 -2.21
C ASP A 48 5.53 31.20 -3.23
N LEU A 49 4.25 31.11 -3.55
CA LEU A 49 3.72 30.28 -4.63
C LEU A 49 3.90 30.92 -6.00
N ASP A 50 3.96 30.10 -7.05
CA ASP A 50 3.83 30.63 -8.41
C ASP A 50 2.45 31.28 -8.59
N PRO A 51 2.35 32.55 -9.03
CA PRO A 51 1.06 33.22 -9.13
C PRO A 51 0.09 32.59 -10.14
N ALA A 52 0.58 31.91 -11.18
CA ALA A 52 -0.30 31.26 -12.15
C ALA A 52 -0.88 29.97 -11.58
N SER A 53 -0.09 29.19 -10.82
CA SER A 53 -0.59 28.02 -10.09
C SER A 53 -1.55 28.45 -8.98
N ALA A 54 -1.15 29.38 -8.11
CA ALA A 54 -1.93 29.81 -6.93
C ALA A 54 -3.24 30.53 -7.26
N THR A 55 -3.41 31.03 -8.49
CA THR A 55 -4.69 31.63 -8.93
C THR A 55 -5.59 30.68 -9.72
N ASN A 56 -5.13 29.45 -9.97
CA ASN A 56 -5.91 28.43 -10.64
C ASN A 56 -6.91 27.78 -9.67
N PRO A 57 -8.23 27.93 -9.87
CA PRO A 57 -9.22 27.33 -8.98
C PRO A 57 -9.19 25.80 -8.93
N ALA A 58 -8.65 25.13 -9.95
CA ALA A 58 -8.61 23.68 -10.04
C ALA A 58 -7.84 23.02 -8.88
N PHE A 59 -6.87 23.72 -8.29
CA PHE A 59 -6.09 23.22 -7.15
C PHE A 59 -6.78 23.37 -5.79
N TYR A 60 -8.05 23.78 -5.76
CA TYR A 60 -8.78 24.06 -4.52
C TYR A 60 -10.18 23.43 -4.56
N ARG A 61 -10.40 22.42 -3.73
CA ARG A 61 -11.69 21.71 -3.67
C ARG A 61 -12.27 21.78 -2.27
N LEU A 62 -13.54 22.20 -2.15
CA LEU A 62 -14.20 22.32 -0.86
C LEU A 62 -15.39 21.36 -0.78
N GLN A 63 -15.29 20.30 0.01
CA GLN A 63 -16.34 19.32 0.21
C GLN A 63 -17.15 19.58 1.48
N ASN A 64 -18.47 19.59 1.38
CA ASN A 64 -19.37 19.55 2.53
C ASN A 64 -19.47 18.11 3.06
N THR A 65 -18.93 17.84 4.25
CA THR A 65 -18.83 16.47 4.78
C THR A 65 -20.19 15.85 5.15
N ALA A 66 -21.25 16.65 5.25
CA ALA A 66 -22.59 16.16 5.58
C ALA A 66 -23.37 15.73 4.34
N THR A 67 -23.17 16.39 3.20
CA THR A 67 -23.91 16.13 1.95
C THR A 67 -23.06 15.45 0.88
N GLY A 68 -21.73 15.50 1.00
CA GLY A 68 -20.80 15.12 -0.05
C GLY A 68 -20.70 16.13 -1.19
N GLU A 69 -21.38 17.28 -1.10
CA GLU A 69 -21.35 18.32 -2.13
C GLU A 69 -19.95 18.92 -2.23
N ILE A 70 -19.38 18.93 -3.43
CA ILE A 70 -18.10 19.58 -3.74
C ILE A 70 -18.36 20.95 -4.35
N LEU A 71 -17.64 21.95 -3.85
CA LEU A 71 -17.68 23.34 -4.28
C LEU A 71 -16.29 23.74 -4.78
N ILE A 72 -16.22 24.27 -5.99
CA ILE A 72 -15.00 24.85 -6.54
C ILE A 72 -15.08 26.39 -6.47
N PRO A 73 -13.98 27.08 -6.10
CA PRO A 73 -13.95 28.53 -6.13
C PRO A 73 -14.21 29.04 -7.55
N THR A 74 -15.11 30.01 -7.69
CA THR A 74 -15.31 30.73 -8.96
C THR A 74 -14.10 31.57 -9.35
N LYS A 75 -13.26 31.91 -8.37
CA LYS A 75 -12.04 32.68 -8.55
C LYS A 75 -11.13 32.49 -7.35
N VAL A 76 -9.82 32.46 -7.61
CA VAL A 76 -8.79 32.57 -6.58
C VAL A 76 -8.02 33.88 -6.78
N VAL A 77 -7.75 34.58 -5.68
CA VAL A 77 -6.91 35.78 -5.65
C VAL A 77 -5.74 35.52 -4.72
N TYR A 78 -4.53 35.49 -5.29
CA TYR A 78 -3.31 35.24 -4.53
C TYR A 78 -2.59 36.57 -4.18
N ASP A 79 -2.16 36.67 -2.93
CA ASP A 79 -1.35 37.76 -2.37
C ASP A 79 -0.01 37.17 -1.87
N PRO A 80 1.09 37.31 -2.65
CA PRO A 80 2.39 36.75 -2.27
C PRO A 80 2.98 37.40 -1.02
N VAL A 81 2.70 38.71 -0.78
CA VAL A 81 3.30 39.41 0.37
C VAL A 81 2.77 38.89 1.72
N GLY A 82 1.56 38.34 1.72
CA GLY A 82 0.94 37.77 2.91
C GLY A 82 0.75 36.26 2.82
N ASP A 83 1.41 35.60 1.86
CA ASP A 83 1.33 34.16 1.59
C ASP A 83 -0.11 33.63 1.60
N LYS A 84 -1.02 34.32 0.89
CA LYS A 84 -2.46 34.09 1.05
C LYS A 84 -3.19 33.91 -0.27
N ALA A 85 -3.91 32.79 -0.40
CA ALA A 85 -4.93 32.61 -1.44
C ALA A 85 -6.33 32.86 -0.87
N GLN A 86 -7.07 33.79 -1.48
CA GLN A 86 -8.48 34.02 -1.19
C GLN A 86 -9.32 33.29 -2.23
N LEU A 87 -10.09 32.30 -1.77
CA LEU A 87 -11.03 31.51 -2.55
C LEU A 87 -12.41 32.20 -2.52
N LEU A 88 -13.00 32.46 -3.69
CA LEU A 88 -14.32 33.10 -3.82
C LEU A 88 -15.34 32.12 -4.38
N PHE A 89 -16.42 31.87 -3.64
CA PHE A 89 -17.52 30.98 -4.05
C PHE A 89 -18.68 31.76 -4.67
N SER A 90 -19.54 31.05 -5.42
CA SER A 90 -20.68 31.65 -6.13
C SER A 90 -21.77 32.19 -5.19
N GLY A 91 -21.76 31.77 -3.92
CA GLY A 91 -22.66 32.25 -2.88
C GLY A 91 -22.19 31.86 -1.47
N PRO A 92 -22.96 32.25 -0.44
CA PRO A 92 -22.63 31.94 0.96
C PRO A 92 -22.55 30.43 1.22
N LEU A 93 -21.53 30.00 1.96
CA LEU A 93 -21.40 28.64 2.46
C LEU A 93 -22.48 28.34 3.50
N SER A 94 -23.13 27.20 3.36
CA SER A 94 -24.15 26.75 4.32
C SER A 94 -23.52 26.23 5.62
N PRO A 95 -24.21 26.30 6.77
CA PRO A 95 -23.69 25.74 8.02
C PRO A 95 -23.43 24.24 7.92
N SER A 96 -22.16 23.84 7.97
CA SER A 96 -21.71 22.45 7.93
C SER A 96 -20.25 22.35 8.34
N THR A 97 -19.73 21.13 8.41
CA THR A 97 -18.29 20.87 8.38
C THR A 97 -17.87 20.74 6.93
N TYR A 98 -16.77 21.39 6.58
CA TYR A 98 -16.17 21.31 5.26
C TYR A 98 -14.76 20.75 5.34
N HIS A 99 -14.39 20.01 4.31
CA HIS A 99 -13.06 19.49 4.02
C HIS A 99 -12.53 20.26 2.81
N LEU A 100 -11.43 20.97 2.98
CA LEU A 100 -10.74 21.71 1.95
C LEU A 100 -9.50 20.91 1.55
N GLU A 101 -9.43 20.55 0.28
CA GLU A 101 -8.29 19.90 -0.35
C GLU A 101 -7.57 20.94 -1.21
N ILE A 102 -6.24 20.98 -1.08
CA ILE A 102 -5.37 21.88 -1.84
C ILE A 102 -4.18 21.08 -2.35
N GLY A 103 -3.89 21.12 -3.65
CA GLY A 103 -2.78 20.31 -4.18
C GLY A 103 -2.94 20.03 -5.66
N PRO A 104 -2.51 18.86 -6.17
CA PRO A 104 -2.69 18.52 -7.58
C PRO A 104 -4.16 18.52 -7.97
N SER A 105 -4.44 18.99 -9.18
CA SER A 105 -5.74 18.88 -9.80
C SER A 105 -5.64 17.81 -10.88
N ASP A 106 -6.23 16.64 -10.63
CA ASP A 106 -6.26 15.52 -11.60
C ASP A 106 -7.12 15.83 -12.84
N GLU A 107 -7.94 16.87 -12.74
CA GLU A 107 -9.02 17.17 -13.68
C GLU A 107 -8.47 18.05 -14.80
N SER A 108 -7.65 17.45 -15.67
CA SER A 108 -7.35 18.02 -17.01
C SER A 108 -8.18 17.34 -18.11
N ASN A 109 -9.06 16.40 -17.75
CA ASN A 109 -9.66 15.42 -18.65
C ASN A 109 -10.75 15.99 -19.58
N ASP A 110 -10.89 17.32 -19.68
CA ASP A 110 -11.87 18.07 -20.46
C ASP A 110 -11.80 17.88 -21.98
N THR A 111 -10.74 17.23 -22.47
CA THR A 111 -10.49 17.05 -23.90
C THR A 111 -10.02 15.63 -24.22
N LEU A 112 -10.18 15.20 -25.47
CA LEU A 112 -9.64 13.91 -25.92
C LEU A 112 -8.12 13.78 -25.73
N ALA A 113 -7.38 14.89 -25.78
CA ALA A 113 -5.92 14.89 -25.68
C ALA A 113 -5.42 14.74 -24.23
N THR A 114 -6.28 15.07 -23.27
CA THR A 114 -5.99 15.07 -21.83
C THR A 114 -6.83 14.03 -21.09
N ALA A 115 -7.53 13.17 -21.84
CA ALA A 115 -8.39 12.14 -21.31
C ALA A 115 -7.61 11.21 -20.36
N VAL A 116 -8.23 10.85 -19.24
CA VAL A 116 -7.63 9.91 -18.29
C VAL A 116 -7.37 8.59 -19.00
N ASN A 117 -6.12 8.14 -18.97
CA ASN A 117 -5.74 6.85 -19.50
C ASN A 117 -6.22 5.74 -18.58
N VAL A 118 -7.29 5.05 -18.97
CA VAL A 118 -7.82 3.90 -18.24
C VAL A 118 -7.01 2.62 -18.51
N GLY A 119 -6.32 2.58 -19.65
CA GLY A 119 -5.55 1.42 -20.11
C GLY A 119 -6.37 0.44 -20.96
N THR A 120 -5.85 -0.77 -21.13
CA THR A 120 -6.48 -1.83 -21.93
C THR A 120 -7.51 -2.60 -21.12
N LEU A 121 -8.73 -2.78 -21.63
CA LEU A 121 -9.80 -3.50 -20.93
C LEU A 121 -9.96 -4.94 -21.44
N TYR A 122 -10.19 -5.86 -20.51
CA TYR A 122 -10.59 -7.26 -20.73
C TYR A 122 -11.66 -7.64 -19.69
N GLY A 123 -12.54 -8.58 -20.01
CA GLY A 123 -13.70 -8.92 -19.18
C GLY A 123 -13.40 -9.68 -17.90
N ASN A 124 -12.35 -10.50 -17.89
CA ASN A 124 -11.95 -11.33 -16.76
C ASN A 124 -10.83 -10.72 -15.91
N THR A 125 -9.99 -9.85 -16.49
CA THR A 125 -8.82 -9.30 -15.78
C THR A 125 -8.93 -7.84 -15.42
N THR A 126 -9.93 -7.11 -15.92
CA THR A 126 -9.98 -5.65 -15.75
C THR A 126 -11.40 -5.19 -15.46
N ALA A 127 -11.55 -4.38 -14.42
CA ALA A 127 -12.77 -3.66 -14.13
C ALA A 127 -12.38 -2.24 -13.74
N ALA A 128 -12.83 -1.24 -14.50
CA ALA A 128 -12.57 0.14 -14.16
C ALA A 128 -13.73 0.68 -13.33
N SER A 129 -13.44 1.14 -12.11
CA SER A 129 -14.36 1.93 -11.29
C SER A 129 -13.67 3.27 -11.03
N LEU A 130 -14.15 4.29 -11.72
CA LEU A 130 -13.54 5.61 -11.76
C LEU A 130 -14.49 6.59 -11.09
N GLU A 131 -13.95 7.49 -10.28
CA GLU A 131 -14.67 8.62 -9.73
C GLU A 131 -14.28 9.88 -10.50
N GLY A 132 -15.20 10.83 -10.61
CA GLY A 132 -14.98 12.10 -11.29
C GLY A 132 -16.04 13.12 -10.89
N PHE A 133 -15.85 14.36 -11.32
CA PHE A 133 -16.77 15.46 -11.05
C PHE A 133 -17.06 16.25 -12.32
N ILE A 134 -18.30 16.69 -12.50
CA ILE A 134 -18.65 17.65 -13.57
C ILE A 134 -18.99 18.98 -12.92
N GLY A 135 -18.33 20.05 -13.34
CA GLY A 135 -18.58 21.42 -12.94
C GLY A 135 -17.46 22.09 -12.16
N ASP A 136 -16.29 21.48 -12.17
CA ASP A 136 -15.05 21.90 -11.57
C ASP A 136 -14.13 22.69 -12.52
N ALA A 137 -14.38 22.66 -13.83
CA ALA A 137 -13.80 23.61 -14.77
C ALA A 137 -14.58 24.94 -14.84
N PRO A 138 -13.99 26.01 -15.41
CA PRO A 138 -14.68 27.27 -15.70
C PRO A 138 -15.97 27.14 -16.53
N ALA A 139 -16.15 26.00 -17.21
CA ALA A 139 -17.37 25.67 -17.94
C ALA A 139 -18.56 25.32 -17.02
N GLY A 140 -18.34 25.02 -15.74
CA GLY A 140 -19.37 24.59 -14.80
C GLY A 140 -20.12 23.37 -15.33
N ALA A 141 -21.43 23.30 -15.16
CA ALA A 141 -22.23 22.16 -15.64
C ALA A 141 -22.22 21.93 -17.18
N ALA A 142 -21.50 22.74 -17.96
CA ALA A 142 -21.26 22.48 -19.39
C ALA A 142 -19.94 21.73 -19.67
N GLU A 143 -19.18 21.43 -18.63
CA GLU A 143 -17.99 20.57 -18.65
C GLU A 143 -18.31 19.13 -19.05
N VAL A 144 -17.29 18.48 -19.57
CA VAL A 144 -17.33 17.08 -20.00
C VAL A 144 -15.99 16.44 -19.69
N ASP A 145 -16.02 15.18 -19.27
CA ASP A 145 -14.79 14.47 -18.90
C ASP A 145 -14.55 13.35 -19.89
N TYR A 146 -13.28 13.13 -20.25
CA TYR A 146 -12.89 12.10 -21.17
C TYR A 146 -12.05 11.03 -20.50
N TYR A 147 -12.40 9.77 -20.77
CA TYR A 147 -11.64 8.59 -20.38
C TYR A 147 -11.24 7.81 -21.61
N ARG A 148 -9.93 7.57 -21.78
CA ARG A 148 -9.38 6.82 -22.91
C ARG A 148 -9.23 5.36 -22.53
N ILE A 149 -9.81 4.47 -23.34
CA ILE A 149 -9.70 3.02 -23.18
C ILE A 149 -9.09 2.40 -24.44
N GLN A 150 -8.33 1.32 -24.27
CA GLN A 150 -7.99 0.43 -25.38
C GLN A 150 -8.77 -0.88 -25.22
N ALA A 151 -9.38 -1.36 -26.31
CA ALA A 151 -10.08 -2.63 -26.28
C ALA A 151 -9.08 -3.79 -26.39
N GLY A 152 -8.92 -4.57 -25.33
CA GLY A 152 -8.01 -5.73 -25.32
C GLY A 152 -8.53 -6.90 -26.13
N ALA A 153 -9.84 -6.97 -26.36
CA ALA A 153 -10.50 -7.95 -27.20
C ALA A 153 -11.71 -7.32 -27.91
N SER A 154 -12.25 -7.99 -28.92
CA SER A 154 -13.49 -7.54 -29.57
C SER A 154 -14.71 -7.95 -28.75
N GLY A 155 -15.62 -7.01 -28.48
CA GLY A 155 -16.82 -7.27 -27.68
C GLY A 155 -17.57 -6.00 -27.27
N PRO A 156 -18.78 -6.13 -26.70
CA PRO A 156 -19.54 -4.98 -26.24
C PRO A 156 -18.92 -4.38 -24.97
N LEU A 157 -19.00 -3.05 -24.84
CA LEU A 157 -18.60 -2.32 -23.65
C LEU A 157 -19.82 -2.07 -22.77
N GLU A 158 -19.80 -2.59 -21.55
CA GLU A 158 -20.78 -2.27 -20.52
C GLU A 158 -20.33 -1.01 -19.77
N VAL A 159 -21.20 0.00 -19.75
CA VAL A 159 -20.97 1.27 -19.05
C VAL A 159 -22.13 1.51 -18.09
N THR A 160 -21.81 1.69 -16.80
CA THR A 160 -22.78 2.03 -15.76
C THR A 160 -22.35 3.30 -15.03
N MET A 161 -23.29 4.20 -14.79
CA MET A 161 -23.05 5.53 -14.24
C MET A 161 -23.98 5.87 -13.08
N THR A 162 -23.56 6.81 -12.23
CA THR A 162 -24.43 7.51 -11.29
C THR A 162 -25.63 8.15 -12.02
N ALA A 163 -26.82 8.09 -11.41
CA ALA A 163 -28.03 8.65 -12.01
C ALA A 163 -27.92 10.17 -12.22
N GLY A 164 -28.29 10.65 -13.41
CA GLY A 164 -28.18 12.08 -13.79
C GLY A 164 -27.00 12.39 -14.71
N PHE A 165 -26.08 11.44 -14.87
CA PHE A 165 -24.93 11.53 -15.77
C PHE A 165 -25.16 10.69 -17.02
N THR A 166 -24.48 11.06 -18.10
CA THR A 166 -24.48 10.33 -19.38
C THR A 166 -23.06 10.10 -19.84
N ALA A 167 -22.75 8.86 -20.24
CA ALA A 167 -21.51 8.48 -20.89
C ALA A 167 -21.78 8.09 -22.35
N GLU A 168 -21.05 8.68 -23.28
CA GLU A 168 -21.14 8.37 -24.71
C GLU A 168 -19.80 7.82 -25.21
N ILE A 169 -19.84 6.69 -25.93
CA ILE A 169 -18.64 6.07 -26.50
C ILE A 169 -18.29 6.80 -27.80
N LEU A 170 -17.04 7.20 -27.94
CA LEU A 170 -16.48 7.87 -29.10
C LEU A 170 -15.32 7.03 -29.69
N ASP A 171 -15.12 7.16 -31.00
CA ASP A 171 -13.91 6.69 -31.66
C ASP A 171 -12.71 7.61 -31.42
N GLU A 172 -11.54 7.23 -31.93
CA GLU A 172 -10.30 8.00 -31.81
C GLU A 172 -10.40 9.42 -32.43
N GLY A 173 -11.32 9.62 -33.37
CA GLY A 173 -11.60 10.93 -33.98
C GLY A 173 -12.60 11.78 -33.20
N GLY A 174 -13.17 11.27 -32.11
CA GLY A 174 -14.20 11.93 -31.29
C GLY A 174 -15.61 11.84 -31.85
N ALA A 175 -15.88 10.98 -32.83
CA ALA A 175 -17.22 10.71 -33.33
C ALA A 175 -17.89 9.58 -32.53
N VAL A 176 -19.21 9.67 -32.34
CA VAL A 176 -19.97 8.66 -31.58
C VAL A 176 -19.83 7.28 -32.21
N TRP A 177 -19.40 6.30 -31.40
CA TRP A 177 -19.21 4.91 -31.79
C TRP A 177 -20.46 4.08 -31.46
N PRO A 178 -21.16 3.51 -32.46
CA PRO A 178 -22.46 2.87 -32.24
C PRO A 178 -22.40 1.34 -32.08
N GLY A 179 -21.20 0.73 -32.06
CA GLY A 179 -21.03 -0.72 -32.13
C GLY A 179 -20.17 -1.30 -31.03
N ASP A 180 -19.92 -2.59 -31.13
CA ASP A 180 -18.97 -3.30 -30.27
C ASP A 180 -17.55 -2.74 -30.48
N LEU A 181 -16.72 -2.80 -29.45
CA LEU A 181 -15.32 -2.43 -29.55
C LEU A 181 -14.57 -3.50 -30.35
N VAL A 182 -13.53 -3.07 -31.06
CA VAL A 182 -12.66 -3.95 -31.85
C VAL A 182 -11.31 -4.04 -31.15
N GLU A 183 -10.78 -5.27 -31.05
CA GLU A 183 -9.46 -5.55 -30.47
C GLU A 183 -8.38 -4.62 -31.03
N GLY A 184 -7.59 -4.03 -30.12
CA GLY A 184 -6.54 -3.06 -30.42
C GLY A 184 -7.04 -1.64 -30.73
N GLY A 185 -8.36 -1.41 -30.81
CA GLY A 185 -8.93 -0.09 -31.04
C GLY A 185 -8.87 0.81 -29.80
N THR A 186 -8.59 2.09 -30.02
CA THR A 186 -8.65 3.15 -28.99
C THR A 186 -10.00 3.85 -29.06
N TYR A 187 -10.63 4.01 -27.91
CA TYR A 187 -11.95 4.62 -27.76
C TYR A 187 -11.96 5.57 -26.58
N TYR A 188 -12.93 6.48 -26.57
CA TYR A 188 -13.10 7.46 -25.51
C TYR A 188 -14.51 7.38 -24.93
N LEU A 189 -14.63 7.52 -23.62
CA LEU A 189 -15.91 7.78 -22.96
C LEU A 189 -16.00 9.26 -22.65
N ARG A 190 -17.03 9.92 -23.17
CA ARG A 190 -17.35 11.30 -22.81
C ARG A 190 -18.44 11.30 -21.76
N VAL A 191 -18.12 11.72 -20.55
CA VAL A 191 -19.06 11.92 -19.45
C VAL A 191 -19.58 13.36 -19.47
N SER A 192 -20.86 13.53 -19.16
CA SER A 192 -21.50 14.84 -19.06
C SER A 192 -22.70 14.78 -18.13
N SER A 193 -23.06 15.93 -17.55
CA SER A 193 -24.25 16.10 -16.71
C SER A 193 -24.88 17.47 -16.94
N ALA A 194 -26.21 17.54 -16.97
CA ALA A 194 -26.91 18.82 -17.08
C ALA A 194 -26.86 19.66 -15.78
N ALA A 195 -26.61 19.02 -14.64
CA ALA A 195 -26.61 19.66 -13.33
C ALA A 195 -25.20 19.78 -12.71
N GLY A 196 -24.20 19.10 -13.27
CA GLY A 196 -22.91 18.88 -12.62
C GLY A 196 -22.98 17.91 -11.44
N GLY A 197 -21.89 17.81 -10.68
CA GLY A 197 -21.73 16.99 -9.48
C GLY A 197 -20.76 15.82 -9.64
N SER A 198 -20.54 15.10 -8.54
CA SER A 198 -19.71 13.89 -8.51
C SER A 198 -20.43 12.70 -9.14
N TYR A 199 -19.67 11.84 -9.82
CA TYR A 199 -20.17 10.59 -10.37
C TYR A 199 -19.20 9.43 -10.18
N GLN A 200 -19.74 8.23 -10.31
CA GLN A 200 -18.98 7.00 -10.42
C GLN A 200 -19.23 6.41 -11.81
N LEU A 201 -18.15 6.12 -12.53
CA LEU A 201 -18.10 5.50 -13.85
C LEU A 201 -17.57 4.08 -13.71
N ASN A 202 -18.42 3.09 -14.00
CA ASN A 202 -18.03 1.69 -14.03
C ASN A 202 -18.01 1.20 -15.48
N VAL A 203 -16.87 0.65 -15.90
CA VAL A 203 -16.65 0.20 -17.28
C VAL A 203 -16.13 -1.23 -17.27
N LYS A 204 -16.76 -2.07 -18.10
CA LYS A 204 -16.35 -3.47 -18.28
C LYS A 204 -16.48 -3.87 -19.75
N LEU A 205 -15.46 -4.52 -20.30
CA LEU A 205 -15.54 -5.16 -21.60
C LEU A 205 -16.10 -6.57 -21.43
N ASP A 206 -17.10 -6.98 -22.21
CA ASP A 206 -17.64 -8.35 -22.18
C ASP A 206 -16.86 -9.27 -23.14
N SER A 207 -15.55 -9.38 -22.92
CA SER A 207 -14.66 -10.23 -23.71
C SER A 207 -13.35 -10.48 -22.97
N ASP A 208 -13.04 -11.76 -22.71
CA ASP A 208 -11.98 -12.18 -21.80
C ASP A 208 -10.59 -12.24 -22.47
N LEU A 209 -9.55 -11.97 -21.68
CA LEU A 209 -8.17 -12.29 -22.04
C LEU A 209 -7.94 -13.80 -21.94
N ALA A 210 -7.39 -14.39 -23.00
CA ALA A 210 -6.89 -15.76 -22.96
C ALA A 210 -5.51 -15.78 -22.28
N ILE A 211 -5.43 -16.39 -21.10
CA ILE A 211 -4.18 -16.57 -20.36
C ILE A 211 -3.76 -18.04 -20.47
N SER A 212 -2.51 -18.28 -20.83
CA SER A 212 -1.91 -19.61 -20.94
C SER A 212 -0.81 -19.76 -19.91
N ASN A 213 -0.70 -20.93 -19.30
CA ASN A 213 0.41 -21.32 -18.42
C ASN A 213 1.71 -21.64 -19.19
N ALA A 214 1.71 -21.46 -20.52
CA ALA A 214 2.89 -21.59 -21.37
C ALA A 214 3.37 -20.19 -21.76
N ASN A 215 3.74 -19.40 -20.77
CA ASN A 215 4.03 -17.96 -20.85
C ASN A 215 5.37 -17.61 -20.17
N SER A 216 6.31 -18.55 -20.07
CA SER A 216 7.56 -18.43 -19.31
C SER A 216 8.70 -17.66 -19.98
N SER A 217 8.48 -17.12 -21.19
CA SER A 217 9.48 -16.38 -21.96
C SER A 217 8.97 -15.04 -22.49
N TYR A 218 9.86 -14.13 -22.89
CA TYR A 218 9.49 -12.84 -23.50
C TYR A 218 8.64 -13.00 -24.78
N ASP A 219 8.81 -14.10 -25.52
CA ASP A 219 8.07 -14.37 -26.76
C ASP A 219 6.66 -14.94 -26.48
N THR A 220 6.49 -15.62 -25.34
CA THR A 220 5.23 -16.26 -24.92
C THR A 220 4.49 -15.52 -23.81
N ALA A 221 5.07 -14.43 -23.29
CA ALA A 221 4.50 -13.62 -22.22
C ALA A 221 3.06 -13.21 -22.53
N THR A 222 2.19 -13.33 -21.52
CA THR A 222 0.80 -12.91 -21.64
C THR A 222 0.75 -11.38 -21.75
N ASN A 223 0.24 -10.87 -22.88
CA ASN A 223 0.15 -9.43 -23.11
C ASN A 223 -1.09 -8.83 -22.42
N LEU A 224 -0.87 -7.96 -21.44
CA LEU A 224 -1.90 -7.26 -20.68
C LEU A 224 -2.31 -5.92 -21.31
N GLY A 225 -1.61 -5.50 -22.37
CA GLY A 225 -1.78 -4.21 -23.01
C GLY A 225 -1.19 -3.05 -22.19
N ILE A 226 -1.86 -1.91 -22.24
CA ILE A 226 -1.49 -0.68 -21.54
C ILE A 226 -2.06 -0.73 -20.12
N LEU A 227 -1.21 -0.43 -19.12
CA LEU A 227 -1.67 -0.10 -17.77
C LEU A 227 -2.04 1.38 -17.69
N GLY A 228 -3.12 1.65 -16.98
CA GLY A 228 -3.63 2.98 -16.70
C GLY A 228 -4.43 2.93 -15.41
N ALA A 229 -5.38 3.85 -15.24
CA ALA A 229 -6.20 3.98 -14.04
C ALA A 229 -7.08 2.76 -13.71
N ALA A 230 -7.31 1.82 -14.64
CA ALA A 230 -8.01 0.59 -14.33
C ALA A 230 -7.07 -0.46 -13.71
N GLU A 231 -7.41 -0.90 -12.49
CA GLU A 231 -6.77 -2.03 -11.86
C GLU A 231 -6.95 -3.31 -12.70
N LYS A 232 -5.92 -4.15 -12.68
CA LYS A 232 -5.95 -5.50 -13.25
C LYS A 232 -5.78 -6.54 -12.17
N ALA A 233 -6.60 -7.59 -12.24
CA ALA A 233 -6.48 -8.77 -11.40
C ALA A 233 -6.46 -10.02 -12.27
N ILE A 234 -5.33 -10.71 -12.29
CA ILE A 234 -5.18 -12.01 -12.94
C ILE A 234 -5.42 -13.06 -11.88
N THR A 235 -6.42 -13.92 -12.11
CA THR A 235 -6.86 -14.91 -11.12
C THR A 235 -6.83 -16.31 -11.70
N GLY A 236 -6.77 -17.31 -10.80
CA GLY A 236 -6.83 -18.72 -11.17
C GLY A 236 -5.62 -19.24 -11.92
N GLN A 237 -4.45 -18.59 -11.76
CA GLN A 237 -3.18 -19.07 -12.30
C GLN A 237 -2.48 -19.94 -11.26
N THR A 238 -1.61 -20.83 -11.70
CA THR A 238 -0.89 -21.78 -10.85
C THR A 238 0.57 -21.82 -11.23
N ILE A 239 1.46 -21.63 -10.27
CA ILE A 239 2.85 -22.04 -10.45
C ILE A 239 2.90 -23.52 -10.20
N ASP A 240 3.14 -24.27 -11.26
CA ASP A 240 3.24 -25.72 -11.22
C ASP A 240 4.70 -26.13 -11.47
N ARG A 241 4.89 -27.32 -12.00
CA ARG A 241 6.17 -27.76 -12.51
C ARG A 241 6.16 -27.63 -14.03
N GLY A 242 7.21 -27.00 -14.55
CA GLY A 242 7.43 -26.86 -15.98
C GLY A 242 7.64 -28.21 -16.68
N ASP A 243 7.48 -28.19 -18.01
CA ASP A 243 7.61 -29.38 -18.86
C ASP A 243 9.08 -29.85 -19.03
N ALA A 244 10.04 -29.10 -18.47
CA ALA A 244 11.44 -29.45 -18.46
C ALA A 244 11.67 -30.78 -17.71
N SER A 245 12.43 -31.69 -18.35
CA SER A 245 12.88 -32.89 -17.67
C SER A 245 13.76 -32.47 -16.49
N VAL A 246 13.27 -32.67 -15.26
CA VAL A 246 14.06 -32.40 -14.05
C VAL A 246 15.42 -33.04 -14.21
N LEU A 247 16.44 -32.19 -14.25
CA LEU A 247 17.81 -32.63 -14.18
C LEU A 247 17.93 -33.40 -12.86
N VAL A 248 18.33 -34.67 -12.95
CA VAL A 248 18.60 -35.47 -11.76
C VAL A 248 19.70 -34.75 -10.99
N GLN A 249 19.38 -34.31 -9.78
CA GLN A 249 20.31 -33.60 -8.93
C GLN A 249 21.47 -34.53 -8.53
N PRO A 250 22.66 -33.99 -8.22
CA PRO A 250 23.71 -34.77 -7.61
C PRO A 250 23.27 -35.31 -6.23
N GLY A 251 23.87 -36.39 -5.77
CA GLY A 251 23.59 -37.06 -4.50
C GLY A 251 23.12 -38.50 -4.61
N GLY A 252 23.13 -39.11 -5.79
CA GLY A 252 22.82 -40.53 -6.01
C GLY A 252 23.81 -41.49 -5.32
N LEU A 253 23.36 -42.69 -4.94
CA LEU A 253 24.24 -43.74 -4.39
C LEU A 253 25.26 -44.26 -5.41
N ASP A 254 25.01 -44.04 -6.70
CA ASP A 254 25.83 -44.44 -7.84
C ASP A 254 26.84 -43.37 -8.29
N GLU A 255 26.90 -42.23 -7.60
CA GLU A 255 27.78 -41.12 -7.97
C GLU A 255 29.24 -41.29 -7.51
N PRO A 256 30.22 -40.76 -8.27
CA PRO A 256 31.61 -40.76 -7.87
C PRO A 256 31.82 -40.00 -6.55
N GLY A 257 32.46 -40.64 -5.57
CA GLY A 257 32.68 -40.06 -4.24
C GLY A 257 31.83 -40.73 -3.15
N HIS A 258 30.77 -41.43 -3.53
CA HIS A 258 30.02 -42.27 -2.60
C HIS A 258 30.83 -43.51 -2.20
N ARG A 259 31.08 -43.69 -0.89
CA ARG A 259 31.84 -44.83 -0.39
C ARG A 259 30.93 -46.06 -0.34
N HIS A 260 31.20 -47.01 -1.23
CA HIS A 260 30.44 -48.26 -1.27
C HIS A 260 30.83 -49.18 -0.08
N ILE A 261 30.12 -49.06 1.05
CA ILE A 261 30.29 -49.91 2.23
C ILE A 261 29.14 -50.92 2.32
N LEU A 262 29.48 -52.21 2.48
CA LEU A 262 28.52 -53.33 2.43
C LEU A 262 27.36 -53.28 3.47
N PRO A 263 27.47 -52.62 4.64
CA PRO A 263 26.37 -52.56 5.62
C PRO A 263 25.43 -51.35 5.55
N GLU A 264 25.78 -50.27 4.82
CA GLU A 264 25.07 -48.98 4.94
C GLU A 264 24.68 -48.41 3.57
N ALA A 265 23.47 -47.86 3.49
CA ALA A 265 22.97 -47.07 2.37
C ALA A 265 22.41 -45.76 2.96
N HIS A 266 22.89 -44.63 2.46
CA HIS A 266 22.57 -43.30 3.01
C HIS A 266 21.13 -42.85 2.72
N PHE A 267 20.41 -43.57 1.85
CA PHE A 267 18.97 -43.46 1.65
C PHE A 267 18.44 -44.71 0.93
N SER A 268 17.10 -44.84 0.84
CA SER A 268 16.44 -45.99 0.18
C SER A 268 15.62 -45.63 -1.06
N ALA A 269 15.53 -44.35 -1.41
CA ALA A 269 14.89 -43.87 -2.62
C ALA A 269 15.58 -44.39 -3.89
N THR A 270 14.80 -44.68 -4.93
CA THR A 270 15.30 -45.19 -6.22
C THR A 270 15.46 -44.08 -7.28
N GLY A 271 15.26 -42.82 -6.89
CA GLY A 271 15.28 -41.64 -7.75
C GLY A 271 14.52 -40.48 -7.10
N PRO A 272 14.44 -39.33 -7.80
CA PRO A 272 13.72 -38.16 -7.31
C PRO A 272 12.21 -38.48 -7.16
N ASN A 273 11.67 -38.08 -6.02
CA ASN A 273 10.25 -38.09 -5.71
C ASN A 273 9.73 -36.67 -5.82
N LEU A 274 8.91 -36.45 -6.85
CA LEU A 274 8.46 -35.11 -7.23
C LEU A 274 7.06 -34.82 -6.68
N GLY A 275 6.37 -35.84 -6.18
CA GLY A 275 5.14 -35.73 -5.38
C GLY A 275 4.15 -34.67 -5.84
N SER A 276 3.46 -34.07 -4.87
CA SER A 276 2.67 -32.84 -5.04
C SER A 276 3.40 -31.60 -4.53
N GLY A 277 4.65 -31.73 -4.09
CA GLY A 277 5.37 -30.65 -3.38
C GLY A 277 4.85 -30.34 -1.99
N VAL A 278 3.91 -31.12 -1.45
CA VAL A 278 3.35 -30.88 -0.11
C VAL A 278 3.45 -32.14 0.73
N MET A 279 3.94 -32.02 1.96
CA MET A 279 3.99 -33.10 2.93
C MET A 279 3.32 -32.69 4.24
N TYR A 280 2.36 -33.49 4.67
CA TYR A 280 1.67 -33.25 5.93
C TYR A 280 2.45 -33.79 7.12
N TYR A 281 2.30 -33.14 8.27
CA TYR A 281 2.71 -33.68 9.57
C TYR A 281 1.65 -33.38 10.64
N ASN A 282 1.73 -34.08 11.78
CA ASN A 282 0.82 -33.88 12.90
C ASN A 282 1.41 -34.33 14.24
N PHE A 283 0.80 -33.83 15.31
CA PHE A 283 1.07 -34.23 16.70
C PHE A 283 -0.04 -35.15 17.22
N ALA A 284 -0.11 -36.37 16.68
CA ALA A 284 -1.13 -37.35 17.05
C ALA A 284 -1.31 -37.45 18.57
N ALA A 285 -2.55 -37.35 19.07
CA ALA A 285 -2.84 -37.41 20.50
C ALA A 285 -2.45 -38.76 21.12
N ASN A 286 -2.58 -39.83 20.34
CA ASN A 286 -2.18 -41.18 20.73
C ASN A 286 -1.35 -41.84 19.62
N TYR A 287 -0.44 -42.71 20.02
CA TYR A 287 0.38 -43.54 19.15
C TYR A 287 0.45 -44.97 19.70
N GLY A 288 0.83 -45.94 18.86
CA GLY A 288 0.86 -47.34 19.26
C GLY A 288 -0.47 -47.81 19.86
N TRP A 289 -1.59 -47.44 19.21
CA TRP A 289 -2.99 -47.67 19.60
C TRP A 289 -3.56 -46.72 20.66
N THR A 290 -3.09 -46.80 21.92
CA THR A 290 -3.72 -46.07 23.04
C THR A 290 -2.72 -45.26 23.88
N THR A 291 -1.46 -45.19 23.47
CA THR A 291 -0.42 -44.54 24.27
C THR A 291 -0.46 -43.03 24.01
N PRO A 292 -0.60 -42.18 25.03
CA PRO A 292 -0.65 -40.73 24.82
C PRO A 292 0.70 -40.19 24.37
N ASN A 293 0.69 -39.28 23.41
CA ASN A 293 1.86 -38.52 23.00
C ASN A 293 2.23 -37.53 24.11
N GLN A 294 3.49 -37.56 24.55
CA GLN A 294 4.01 -36.74 25.64
C GLN A 294 4.78 -35.51 25.14
N ILE A 295 4.65 -35.17 23.85
CA ILE A 295 5.31 -34.01 23.24
C ILE A 295 4.84 -32.71 23.90
N THR A 296 5.77 -31.85 24.28
CA THR A 296 5.48 -30.53 24.90
C THR A 296 5.24 -29.46 23.84
N GLU A 297 4.71 -28.30 24.23
CA GLU A 297 4.51 -27.18 23.28
C GLU A 297 5.84 -26.64 22.75
N GLU A 298 6.90 -26.61 23.57
CA GLU A 298 8.25 -26.23 23.15
C GLU A 298 8.78 -27.20 22.09
N GLN A 299 8.56 -28.50 22.27
CA GLN A 299 8.95 -29.54 21.32
C GLN A 299 8.13 -29.49 20.02
N LYS A 300 6.84 -29.14 20.11
CA LYS A 300 6.03 -28.85 18.91
C LYS A 300 6.60 -27.65 18.16
N GLN A 301 6.97 -26.58 18.86
CA GLN A 301 7.62 -25.43 18.23
C GLN A 301 8.95 -25.81 17.58
N ARG A 302 9.81 -26.59 18.25
CA ARG A 302 11.05 -27.12 17.65
C ARG A 302 10.77 -27.95 16.40
N THR A 303 9.68 -28.73 16.40
CA THR A 303 9.27 -29.52 15.24
C THR A 303 8.90 -28.65 14.04
N ARG A 304 8.16 -27.56 14.25
CA ARG A 304 7.80 -26.61 13.19
C ARG A 304 9.04 -26.04 12.54
N GLU A 305 10.01 -25.61 13.34
CA GLU A 305 11.27 -25.07 12.87
C GLU A 305 12.12 -26.11 12.13
N ILE A 306 12.10 -27.38 12.55
CA ILE A 306 12.77 -28.45 11.81
C ILE A 306 12.16 -28.63 10.41
N PHE A 307 10.82 -28.61 10.31
CA PHE A 307 10.15 -28.71 9.02
C PHE A 307 10.39 -27.47 8.15
N GLU A 308 10.40 -26.28 8.75
CA GLU A 308 10.77 -25.03 8.08
C GLU A 308 12.21 -25.09 7.53
N ILE A 309 13.18 -25.56 8.34
CA ILE A 309 14.56 -25.78 7.91
C ILE A 309 14.62 -26.71 6.70
N TYR A 310 13.97 -27.88 6.76
CA TYR A 310 13.97 -28.79 5.61
C TYR A 310 13.30 -28.17 4.38
N GLY A 311 12.12 -27.57 4.53
CA GLY A 311 11.36 -26.94 3.44
C GLY A 311 12.12 -25.80 2.77
N ASN A 312 12.99 -25.12 3.51
CA ASN A 312 13.84 -24.06 2.98
C ASN A 312 14.99 -24.57 2.09
N TYR A 313 15.19 -25.88 1.95
CA TYR A 313 16.26 -26.45 1.11
C TYR A 313 15.78 -27.44 0.05
N ILE A 314 14.53 -27.88 0.10
CA ILE A 314 14.01 -28.96 -0.75
C ILE A 314 12.68 -28.56 -1.37
N GLY A 315 12.24 -29.26 -2.41
CA GLY A 315 10.98 -28.96 -3.11
C GLY A 315 9.72 -29.42 -2.37
N ILE A 316 9.69 -29.35 -1.04
CA ILE A 316 8.55 -29.76 -0.20
C ILE A 316 8.15 -28.63 0.73
N GLN A 317 6.87 -28.27 0.66
CA GLN A 317 6.16 -27.49 1.66
C GLN A 317 5.55 -28.38 2.74
N PHE A 318 5.80 -28.04 4.00
CA PHE A 318 5.33 -28.82 5.14
C PHE A 318 4.09 -28.19 5.78
N VAL A 319 3.01 -28.96 5.88
CA VAL A 319 1.74 -28.46 6.41
C VAL A 319 1.32 -29.23 7.65
N GLU A 320 1.16 -28.52 8.77
CA GLU A 320 0.61 -29.09 10.00
C GLU A 320 -0.87 -29.42 9.80
N THR A 321 -1.26 -30.64 10.18
CA THR A 321 -2.66 -31.08 10.13
C THR A 321 -3.08 -31.70 11.44
N ALA A 322 -4.39 -31.88 11.62
CA ALA A 322 -4.92 -32.52 12.82
C ALA A 322 -4.59 -34.02 12.94
N GLY A 323 -4.17 -34.69 11.86
CA GLY A 323 -3.96 -36.15 11.91
C GLY A 323 -3.49 -36.84 10.63
N SER A 324 -2.99 -36.08 9.64
CA SER A 324 -2.45 -36.63 8.39
C SER A 324 -0.94 -36.48 8.33
N GLY A 325 -0.27 -37.39 7.62
CA GLY A 325 1.16 -37.34 7.36
C GLY A 325 2.05 -37.79 8.52
N ILE A 326 3.26 -37.24 8.58
CA ILE A 326 4.30 -37.66 9.55
C ILE A 326 3.81 -37.41 10.98
N GLN A 327 3.77 -38.47 11.79
CA GLN A 327 3.47 -38.35 13.21
C GLN A 327 4.76 -38.04 14.00
N VAL A 328 4.80 -36.88 14.65
CA VAL A 328 5.92 -36.49 15.53
C VAL A 328 5.51 -36.70 16.98
N ILE A 329 6.25 -37.58 17.67
CA ILE A 329 5.88 -38.09 18.99
C ILE A 329 7.06 -38.00 19.95
N THR A 330 6.78 -37.58 21.19
CA THR A 330 7.66 -37.87 22.33
C THR A 330 6.99 -38.96 23.16
N GLY A 331 7.62 -40.11 23.34
CA GLY A 331 6.97 -41.25 24.00
C GLY A 331 7.87 -42.46 24.26
N ASP A 332 7.30 -43.49 24.89
CA ASP A 332 7.89 -44.81 25.02
C ASP A 332 7.93 -45.53 23.66
N LEU A 333 9.15 -45.77 23.15
CA LEU A 333 9.43 -46.48 21.90
C LEU A 333 8.84 -47.90 21.86
N ARG A 334 8.61 -48.54 23.02
CA ARG A 334 8.10 -49.92 23.12
C ARG A 334 6.65 -50.05 22.67
N ALA A 335 5.90 -48.95 22.63
CA ALA A 335 4.55 -48.95 22.08
C ALA A 335 4.53 -49.23 20.56
N ILE A 336 5.64 -48.96 19.87
CA ILE A 336 5.81 -49.25 18.44
C ILE A 336 6.65 -50.52 18.23
N ASN A 337 7.70 -50.72 19.03
CA ASN A 337 8.53 -51.92 19.00
C ASN A 337 8.85 -52.42 20.42
N PRO A 338 8.14 -53.45 20.92
CA PRO A 338 8.30 -53.96 22.28
C PRO A 338 9.69 -54.52 22.63
N LYS A 339 10.55 -54.74 21.63
CA LYS A 339 11.90 -55.30 21.83
C LYS A 339 12.96 -54.25 22.18
N ILE A 340 12.64 -52.96 22.08
CA ILE A 340 13.59 -51.88 22.38
C ILE A 340 13.82 -51.81 23.91
N PRO A 341 15.07 -51.93 24.40
CA PRO A 341 15.36 -51.75 25.82
C PRO A 341 15.08 -50.31 26.28
N VAL A 342 14.64 -50.15 27.53
CA VAL A 342 14.31 -48.83 28.09
C VAL A 342 15.54 -47.93 28.11
N GLY A 343 15.44 -46.74 27.51
CA GLY A 343 16.51 -45.73 27.52
C GLY A 343 17.73 -46.05 26.66
N ALA A 344 17.69 -47.11 25.84
CA ALA A 344 18.86 -47.53 25.04
C ALA A 344 18.98 -46.83 23.67
N VAL A 345 17.92 -46.18 23.20
CA VAL A 345 17.88 -45.49 21.90
C VAL A 345 17.20 -44.13 22.09
N ALA A 346 17.75 -43.09 21.47
CA ALA A 346 17.28 -41.71 21.59
C ALA A 346 15.97 -41.45 20.83
N GLY A 347 15.84 -42.03 19.63
CA GLY A 347 14.64 -41.94 18.82
C GLY A 347 14.50 -43.10 17.85
N ARG A 348 13.44 -43.05 17.05
CA ARG A 348 13.26 -43.92 15.89
C ARG A 348 12.38 -43.26 14.83
N GLY A 349 12.92 -43.15 13.63
CA GLY A 349 12.28 -42.58 12.47
C GLY A 349 11.99 -43.63 11.40
N GLY A 350 11.14 -43.25 10.46
CA GLY A 350 10.80 -44.02 9.29
C GLY A 350 9.57 -43.47 8.58
N PRO A 351 9.08 -44.14 7.52
CA PRO A 351 7.97 -43.64 6.73
C PRO A 351 6.75 -43.29 7.59
N GLY A 352 6.39 -42.00 7.63
CA GLY A 352 5.23 -41.48 8.35
C GLY A 352 5.37 -41.35 9.87
N LEU A 353 6.55 -41.56 10.46
CA LEU A 353 6.74 -41.56 11.91
C LEU A 353 8.12 -41.04 12.31
N ALA A 354 8.17 -40.11 13.26
CA ALA A 354 9.35 -39.76 14.03
C ALA A 354 9.00 -39.81 15.53
N ILE A 355 9.57 -40.77 16.27
CA ILE A 355 9.34 -40.91 17.71
C ILE A 355 10.63 -40.69 18.50
N ILE A 356 10.60 -39.73 19.43
CA ILE A 356 11.68 -39.38 20.35
C ILE A 356 11.38 -39.99 21.72
N ASN A 357 12.40 -40.54 22.38
CA ASN A 357 12.24 -41.30 23.61
C ASN A 357 11.92 -40.42 24.82
N ALA A 358 10.72 -40.56 25.40
CA ALA A 358 10.32 -39.81 26.59
C ALA A 358 11.07 -40.20 27.88
N ALA A 359 11.83 -41.30 27.89
CA ALA A 359 12.58 -41.75 29.06
C ALA A 359 13.93 -41.03 29.26
N MET A 360 14.30 -40.12 28.36
CA MET A 360 15.55 -39.34 28.42
C MET A 360 15.29 -37.92 28.94
N ASP A 361 16.31 -37.34 29.57
CA ASP A 361 16.27 -35.93 29.99
C ASP A 361 16.67 -35.04 28.81
N TRP A 362 15.69 -34.28 28.33
CA TRP A 362 15.81 -33.41 27.17
C TRP A 362 16.06 -31.94 27.54
N GLY A 363 16.26 -31.65 28.84
CA GLY A 363 16.38 -30.27 29.32
C GLY A 363 15.16 -29.43 28.93
N LEU A 364 15.42 -28.18 28.52
CA LEU A 364 14.36 -27.24 28.09
C LEU A 364 13.97 -27.38 26.61
N SER A 365 14.49 -28.38 25.89
CA SER A 365 14.25 -28.57 24.46
C SER A 365 14.62 -27.32 23.62
N GLU A 366 15.79 -26.73 23.91
CA GLU A 366 16.33 -25.57 23.20
C GLU A 366 16.64 -25.88 21.73
N TYR A 367 16.71 -24.84 20.87
CA TYR A 367 17.24 -24.98 19.51
C TYR A 367 18.65 -25.56 19.55
N GLY A 368 18.94 -26.56 18.71
CA GLY A 368 20.24 -27.26 18.74
C GLY A 368 20.51 -28.06 20.02
N GLY A 369 19.52 -28.21 20.92
CA GLY A 369 19.61 -29.07 22.09
C GLY A 369 19.45 -30.56 21.75
N GLY A 370 19.57 -31.45 22.75
CA GLY A 370 19.53 -32.90 22.53
C GLY A 370 18.24 -33.42 21.90
N TRP A 371 17.08 -32.85 22.29
CA TRP A 371 15.80 -33.23 21.69
C TRP A 371 15.70 -32.77 20.24
N PHE A 372 16.13 -31.53 19.95
CA PHE A 372 16.15 -30.98 18.59
C PHE A 372 17.01 -31.84 17.66
N ASN A 373 18.25 -32.15 18.07
CA ASN A 373 19.18 -33.00 17.33
C ASN A 373 18.61 -34.40 17.04
N THR A 374 17.97 -35.01 18.04
CA THR A 374 17.31 -36.30 17.85
C THR A 374 16.12 -36.16 16.89
N ALA A 375 15.28 -35.14 17.07
CA ALA A 375 14.08 -34.95 16.25
C ALA A 375 14.42 -34.68 14.77
N ILE A 376 15.40 -33.82 14.48
CA ILE A 376 15.80 -33.53 13.10
C ILE A 376 16.37 -34.77 12.40
N HIS A 377 17.10 -35.61 13.12
CA HIS A 377 17.58 -36.92 12.65
C HIS A 377 16.43 -37.88 12.34
N GLU A 378 15.49 -38.08 13.28
CA GLU A 378 14.37 -39.01 13.07
C GLU A 378 13.38 -38.51 11.99
N ILE A 379 13.22 -37.20 11.85
CA ILE A 379 12.46 -36.60 10.74
C ILE A 379 13.21 -36.81 9.41
N GLY A 380 14.54 -36.72 9.38
CA GLY A 380 15.36 -37.08 8.22
C GLY A 380 15.08 -38.50 7.72
N HIS A 381 14.95 -39.47 8.64
CA HIS A 381 14.50 -40.82 8.30
C HIS A 381 13.07 -40.87 7.73
N ALA A 382 12.16 -40.03 8.22
CA ALA A 382 10.82 -39.91 7.65
C ALA A 382 10.84 -39.31 6.22
N LEU A 383 11.86 -38.50 5.91
CA LEU A 383 12.16 -37.97 4.57
C LEU A 383 12.98 -38.92 3.68
N SER A 384 13.14 -40.18 4.09
CA SER A 384 13.84 -41.27 3.36
C SER A 384 15.36 -41.28 3.46
N LEU A 385 15.97 -40.43 4.30
CA LEU A 385 17.39 -40.56 4.62
C LEU A 385 17.65 -41.83 5.44
N GLY A 386 18.78 -42.46 5.17
CA GLY A 386 19.38 -43.53 5.97
C GLY A 386 20.47 -42.96 6.88
N HIS A 387 21.03 -43.80 7.74
CA HIS A 387 22.22 -43.38 8.50
C HIS A 387 23.42 -43.16 7.56
N ALA A 388 24.30 -42.25 7.96
CA ALA A 388 25.49 -41.87 7.22
C ALA A 388 26.71 -41.73 8.16
N TYR A 389 27.00 -42.76 8.96
CA TYR A 389 28.04 -42.73 10.01
C TYR A 389 29.47 -42.59 9.49
N ASP A 390 29.69 -42.80 8.19
CA ASP A 390 30.98 -42.70 7.54
C ASP A 390 31.29 -41.32 6.95
N ILE A 391 30.35 -40.37 7.02
CA ILE A 391 30.48 -38.98 6.55
C ILE A 391 29.91 -37.98 7.57
N PRO A 392 30.38 -36.71 7.58
CA PRO A 392 29.78 -35.67 8.42
C PRO A 392 28.36 -35.35 7.96
N ALA A 393 27.36 -35.67 8.78
CA ALA A 393 25.94 -35.53 8.46
C ALA A 393 25.13 -35.50 9.76
N THR A 394 23.98 -34.84 9.75
CA THR A 394 22.94 -35.00 10.78
C THR A 394 22.51 -36.45 10.92
N MET A 395 22.56 -37.22 9.83
CA MET A 395 22.27 -38.66 9.82
C MET A 395 23.47 -39.54 10.25
N GLY A 396 24.61 -38.93 10.58
CA GLY A 396 25.85 -39.59 10.98
C GLY A 396 26.07 -39.65 12.49
N ASP A 397 27.33 -39.88 12.87
CA ASP A 397 27.79 -39.73 14.25
C ASP A 397 28.44 -38.34 14.30
N ASP A 398 28.11 -37.53 15.31
CA ASP A 398 28.71 -36.20 15.50
C ASP A 398 30.20 -36.39 15.75
N GLY A 399 31.00 -36.43 14.68
CA GLY A 399 32.44 -36.57 14.77
C GLY A 399 33.00 -35.37 15.51
N ASP A 400 33.47 -35.62 16.74
CA ASP A 400 34.29 -34.73 17.60
C ASP A 400 34.73 -33.42 16.91
N GLY A 401 34.02 -32.33 17.15
CA GLY A 401 34.44 -31.01 16.68
C GLY A 401 33.71 -29.89 17.40
N ASP A 402 34.47 -28.95 17.98
CA ASP A 402 34.03 -27.66 18.53
C ASP A 402 33.46 -26.70 17.44
N GLY A 403 32.89 -27.24 16.36
CA GLY A 403 32.28 -26.49 15.26
C GLY A 403 30.83 -26.12 15.55
N GLU A 404 30.34 -25.07 14.88
CA GLU A 404 28.92 -24.72 14.89
C GLU A 404 28.14 -25.77 14.09
N ALA A 405 27.09 -26.33 14.70
CA ALA A 405 26.28 -27.34 14.04
C ALA A 405 25.48 -26.72 12.88
N VAL A 406 25.52 -27.38 11.71
CA VAL A 406 24.75 -27.01 10.52
C VAL A 406 23.59 -27.99 10.37
N TYR A 407 22.39 -27.46 10.16
CA TYR A 407 21.16 -28.25 10.07
C TYR A 407 20.40 -27.93 8.77
N PRO A 408 20.03 -28.96 8.00
CA PRO A 408 20.61 -30.31 8.00
C PRO A 408 22.09 -30.25 7.60
N GLY A 409 22.85 -31.32 7.84
CA GLY A 409 24.24 -31.38 7.39
C GLY A 409 24.36 -31.32 5.86
N ASP A 410 25.47 -30.80 5.35
CA ASP A 410 25.69 -30.61 3.90
C ASP A 410 25.45 -31.89 3.08
N ASN A 411 25.87 -33.05 3.60
CA ASN A 411 25.67 -34.34 2.91
C ASN A 411 24.20 -34.79 2.95
N ASP A 412 23.46 -34.45 4.01
CA ASP A 412 22.02 -34.71 4.07
C ASP A 412 21.29 -33.87 3.04
N LEU A 413 21.68 -32.60 2.87
CA LEU A 413 21.11 -31.71 1.86
C LEU A 413 21.37 -32.20 0.44
N VAL A 414 22.56 -32.72 0.15
CA VAL A 414 22.88 -33.33 -1.15
C VAL A 414 21.95 -34.52 -1.43
N HIS A 415 21.81 -35.44 -0.48
CA HIS A 415 20.90 -36.58 -0.64
C HIS A 415 19.42 -36.17 -0.69
N LEU A 416 19.01 -35.19 0.11
CA LEU A 416 17.65 -34.68 0.08
C LEU A 416 17.32 -33.96 -1.23
N ASN A 417 18.24 -33.20 -1.82
CA ASN A 417 18.02 -32.59 -3.13
C ASN A 417 17.94 -33.64 -4.26
N PHE A 418 18.62 -34.78 -4.12
CA PHE A 418 18.41 -35.92 -5.02
C PHE A 418 17.01 -36.53 -4.87
N ILE A 419 16.53 -36.70 -3.63
CA ILE A 419 15.26 -37.37 -3.34
C ILE A 419 14.06 -36.44 -3.53
N TRP A 420 14.17 -35.19 -3.12
CA TRP A 420 13.11 -34.18 -3.05
C TRP A 420 13.60 -32.85 -3.66
N PRO A 421 13.97 -32.84 -4.95
CA PRO A 421 14.54 -31.65 -5.58
C PRO A 421 13.57 -30.46 -5.55
N ALA A 422 14.11 -29.25 -5.35
CA ALA A 422 13.42 -27.99 -5.61
C ALA A 422 13.21 -27.82 -7.12
N ALA A 423 12.12 -28.42 -7.60
CA ALA A 423 11.82 -28.65 -9.01
C ALA A 423 10.58 -27.90 -9.50
N TRP A 424 10.14 -26.88 -8.76
CA TRP A 424 9.04 -25.99 -9.16
C TRP A 424 9.67 -24.85 -9.97
N ASP A 425 9.80 -25.08 -11.27
CA ASP A 425 10.55 -24.24 -12.21
C ASP A 425 9.65 -23.40 -13.14
N ASP A 426 8.34 -23.48 -12.95
CA ASP A 426 7.36 -22.70 -13.71
C ASP A 426 7.49 -21.21 -13.42
N ILE A 427 7.31 -20.42 -14.48
CA ILE A 427 7.40 -18.97 -14.46
C ILE A 427 6.26 -18.45 -15.31
N ASP A 428 5.40 -17.64 -14.72
CA ASP A 428 4.40 -16.90 -15.45
C ASP A 428 4.90 -15.50 -15.78
N LEU A 429 5.06 -15.18 -17.06
CA LEU A 429 5.50 -13.85 -17.51
C LEU A 429 4.34 -13.05 -18.11
N TYR A 430 4.13 -11.84 -17.59
CA TYR A 430 3.13 -10.90 -18.06
C TYR A 430 3.79 -9.65 -18.61
N LYS A 431 3.44 -9.27 -19.84
CA LYS A 431 3.93 -8.08 -20.52
C LYS A 431 2.89 -6.96 -20.42
N PHE A 432 3.34 -5.74 -20.16
CA PHE A 432 2.49 -4.55 -20.22
C PHE A 432 3.27 -3.31 -20.64
N GLU A 433 2.54 -2.29 -21.07
CA GLU A 433 3.08 -0.97 -21.42
C GLU A 433 2.57 0.08 -20.43
N VAL A 434 3.46 0.98 -20.04
CA VAL A 434 3.13 2.18 -19.27
C VAL A 434 3.40 3.36 -20.20
N GLU A 435 2.41 4.24 -20.39
CA GLU A 435 2.54 5.38 -21.29
C GLU A 435 2.91 6.70 -20.58
N GLU A 436 2.78 6.73 -19.25
CA GLU A 436 2.91 7.92 -18.42
C GLU A 436 3.87 7.67 -17.25
N TRP A 437 4.42 8.73 -16.67
CA TRP A 437 5.12 8.58 -15.39
C TRP A 437 4.10 8.30 -14.29
N GLY A 438 4.45 7.47 -13.32
CA GLY A 438 3.55 7.12 -12.23
C GLY A 438 4.08 6.04 -11.31
N THR A 439 3.31 5.75 -10.27
CA THR A 439 3.58 4.67 -9.33
C THR A 439 2.94 3.37 -9.82
N LEU A 440 3.76 2.34 -9.96
CA LEU A 440 3.36 0.98 -10.29
C LEU A 440 3.34 0.13 -9.03
N THR A 441 2.21 -0.55 -8.78
CA THR A 441 2.05 -1.52 -7.70
C THR A 441 1.73 -2.90 -8.28
N LEU A 442 2.50 -3.90 -7.88
CA LEU A 442 2.36 -5.30 -8.27
C LEU A 442 2.29 -6.16 -7.02
N GLU A 443 1.18 -6.85 -6.78
CA GLU A 443 0.97 -7.67 -5.58
C GLU A 443 0.55 -9.09 -5.97
N THR A 444 1.16 -10.11 -5.39
CA THR A 444 0.64 -11.48 -5.44
C THR A 444 -0.18 -11.81 -4.20
N VAL A 445 -1.18 -12.68 -4.38
CA VAL A 445 -1.99 -13.23 -3.30
C VAL A 445 -2.03 -14.74 -3.48
N ALA A 446 -1.40 -15.49 -2.57
CA ALA A 446 -1.36 -16.95 -2.58
C ALA A 446 -1.85 -17.50 -1.23
N GLU A 447 -1.17 -17.18 -0.13
CA GLU A 447 -1.54 -17.70 1.20
C GLU A 447 -2.84 -17.06 1.72
N ARG A 448 -3.09 -15.80 1.33
CA ARG A 448 -4.29 -15.04 1.71
C ARG A 448 -5.52 -15.37 0.86
N LEU A 449 -5.41 -16.27 -0.12
CA LEU A 449 -6.56 -16.71 -0.91
C LEU A 449 -7.63 -17.37 -0.04
N ALA A 450 -8.89 -17.23 -0.45
CA ALA A 450 -10.01 -17.89 0.24
C ALA A 450 -9.84 -19.41 0.31
N ALA A 451 -9.23 -20.00 -0.72
CA ALA A 451 -8.63 -21.33 -0.68
C ALA A 451 -7.11 -21.15 -0.63
N THR A 452 -6.55 -21.13 0.59
CA THR A 452 -5.12 -20.91 0.86
C THR A 452 -4.25 -21.78 -0.03
N SER A 453 -3.32 -21.14 -0.74
CA SER A 453 -2.28 -21.79 -1.53
C SER A 453 -1.06 -22.12 -0.67
N THR A 454 -0.26 -23.10 -1.12
CA THR A 454 1.05 -23.42 -0.54
C THR A 454 2.21 -22.73 -1.26
N LEU A 455 1.90 -21.86 -2.22
CA LEU A 455 2.89 -21.14 -3.00
C LEU A 455 3.46 -19.98 -2.19
N ASP A 456 4.77 -20.01 -2.01
CA ASP A 456 5.57 -18.86 -1.62
C ASP A 456 5.99 -18.15 -2.91
N THR A 457 5.45 -16.96 -3.12
CA THR A 457 5.59 -16.26 -4.40
C THR A 457 6.82 -15.37 -4.41
N GLN A 458 7.42 -15.24 -5.59
CA GLN A 458 8.46 -14.27 -5.91
C GLN A 458 8.05 -13.46 -7.15
N LEU A 459 8.19 -12.14 -7.06
CA LEU A 459 8.01 -11.19 -8.14
C LEU A 459 9.35 -10.69 -8.68
N VAL A 460 9.48 -10.64 -10.01
CA VAL A 460 10.59 -9.99 -10.70
C VAL A 460 10.06 -9.05 -11.78
N LEU A 461 10.37 -7.76 -11.67
CA LEU A 461 10.00 -6.74 -12.64
C LEU A 461 11.18 -6.47 -13.59
N TYR A 462 10.94 -6.62 -14.89
CA TYR A 462 11.86 -6.30 -15.96
C TYR A 462 11.40 -5.07 -16.73
N ARG A 463 12.36 -4.26 -17.20
CA ARG A 463 12.12 -3.17 -18.15
C ARG A 463 12.83 -3.44 -19.46
N GLU A 464 12.14 -3.22 -20.56
CA GLU A 464 12.70 -3.28 -21.91
C GLU A 464 13.44 -1.98 -22.24
N VAL A 465 14.71 -2.10 -22.58
CA VAL A 465 15.59 -0.99 -22.95
C VAL A 465 16.27 -1.27 -24.28
N ASN A 466 16.47 -0.22 -25.07
CA ASN A 466 17.19 -0.34 -26.33
C ASN A 466 18.67 0.00 -26.13
N VAL A 467 19.54 -0.99 -26.30
CA VAL A 467 21.00 -0.84 -26.23
C VAL A 467 21.57 -1.06 -27.62
N GLU A 468 22.08 0.02 -28.24
CA GLU A 468 22.71 0.00 -29.57
C GLU A 468 21.85 -0.64 -30.68
N GLY A 469 20.52 -0.49 -30.61
CA GLY A 469 19.58 -1.04 -31.59
C GLY A 469 19.11 -2.46 -31.27
N THR A 470 19.53 -3.04 -30.14
CA THR A 470 19.08 -4.33 -29.63
C THR A 470 18.18 -4.12 -28.42
N LEU A 471 16.97 -4.69 -28.44
CA LEU A 471 16.09 -4.71 -27.27
C LEU A 471 16.63 -5.72 -26.27
N VAL A 472 16.97 -5.23 -25.08
CA VAL A 472 17.37 -6.05 -23.93
C VAL A 472 16.43 -5.74 -22.77
N ARG A 473 16.32 -6.66 -21.83
CA ARG A 473 15.49 -6.47 -20.63
C ARG A 473 16.41 -6.50 -19.42
N GLU A 474 16.24 -5.54 -18.53
CA GLU A 474 16.98 -5.45 -17.27
C GLU A 474 16.02 -5.59 -16.10
N ILE A 475 16.49 -6.19 -15.01
CA ILE A 475 15.72 -6.27 -13.76
C ILE A 475 15.70 -4.88 -13.13
N VAL A 476 14.50 -4.38 -12.83
CA VAL A 476 14.27 -3.10 -12.15
C VAL A 476 14.08 -3.32 -10.66
N ALA A 477 13.27 -4.32 -10.30
CA ALA A 477 12.94 -4.66 -8.92
C ALA A 477 12.64 -6.16 -8.82
N GLN A 478 12.84 -6.71 -7.64
CA GLN A 478 12.44 -8.08 -7.30
C GLN A 478 12.10 -8.12 -5.81
N ASN A 479 11.12 -8.93 -5.46
CA ASN A 479 10.74 -9.15 -4.07
C ASN A 479 10.12 -10.55 -3.91
N ASP A 480 10.40 -11.23 -2.82
CA ASP A 480 9.86 -12.55 -2.46
C ASP A 480 9.16 -12.56 -1.09
N ASP A 481 9.01 -11.40 -0.43
CA ASP A 481 8.38 -11.27 0.90
C ASP A 481 7.74 -9.88 1.10
N TYR A 482 6.50 -9.83 1.59
CA TYR A 482 5.82 -8.60 2.01
C TYR A 482 4.88 -8.84 3.20
N TYR A 483 3.82 -9.63 3.00
CA TYR A 483 2.89 -10.03 4.05
C TYR A 483 2.75 -11.54 4.02
N SER A 484 3.38 -12.21 4.99
CA SER A 484 3.57 -13.68 4.91
C SER A 484 4.40 -14.01 3.64
N ASN A 485 4.14 -15.11 2.94
CA ASN A 485 4.92 -15.48 1.74
C ASN A 485 4.36 -14.89 0.41
N ASP A 486 3.51 -13.87 0.51
CA ASP A 486 3.02 -13.09 -0.63
C ASP A 486 3.97 -11.92 -0.94
N SER A 487 4.15 -11.59 -2.23
CA SER A 487 5.10 -10.59 -2.72
C SER A 487 4.44 -9.27 -3.11
N LEU A 488 5.16 -8.16 -2.92
CA LEU A 488 4.78 -6.81 -3.37
C LEU A 488 5.97 -6.10 -4.02
N ILE A 489 5.74 -5.44 -5.15
CA ILE A 489 6.65 -4.45 -5.74
C ILE A 489 5.88 -3.15 -5.90
N GLU A 490 6.39 -2.07 -5.32
CA GLU A 490 5.85 -0.72 -5.47
C GLU A 490 6.99 0.26 -5.78
N LEU A 491 6.92 0.95 -6.91
CA LEU A 491 7.91 1.97 -7.30
C LEU A 491 7.37 2.91 -8.38
N GLU A 492 8.01 4.07 -8.48
CA GLU A 492 7.86 4.96 -9.63
C GLU A 492 8.47 4.36 -10.90
N VAL A 493 7.73 4.42 -12.00
CA VAL A 493 8.16 3.94 -13.31
C VAL A 493 7.99 5.03 -14.38
N ALA A 494 8.88 4.98 -15.36
CA ALA A 494 8.82 5.84 -16.54
C ALA A 494 7.99 5.16 -17.64
N PRO A 495 7.53 5.92 -18.66
CA PRO A 495 6.93 5.33 -19.84
C PRO A 495 7.85 4.28 -20.50
N GLY A 496 7.29 3.11 -20.82
CA GLY A 496 8.05 2.01 -21.38
C GLY A 496 7.31 0.67 -21.35
N VAL A 497 7.98 -0.35 -21.87
CA VAL A 497 7.48 -1.74 -21.88
C VAL A 497 8.11 -2.50 -20.73
N TYR A 498 7.26 -3.13 -19.93
CA TYR A 498 7.64 -3.87 -18.73
C TYR A 498 7.15 -5.31 -18.80
N TYR A 499 7.81 -6.18 -18.04
CA TYR A 499 7.41 -7.56 -17.83
C TYR A 499 7.46 -7.85 -16.34
N VAL A 500 6.42 -8.46 -15.79
CA VAL A 500 6.43 -8.99 -14.43
C VAL A 500 6.42 -10.51 -14.51
N GLY A 501 7.41 -11.14 -13.88
CA GLY A 501 7.47 -12.58 -13.68
C GLY A 501 6.93 -12.93 -12.31
N VAL A 502 6.00 -13.90 -12.26
CA VAL A 502 5.56 -14.57 -11.04
C VAL A 502 6.15 -15.97 -11.03
N MET A 503 6.77 -16.34 -9.91
CA MET A 503 7.40 -17.65 -9.75
C MET A 503 7.47 -18.08 -8.29
N SER A 504 7.96 -19.30 -8.02
CA SER A 504 8.20 -19.78 -6.66
C SER A 504 9.48 -19.22 -6.06
N THR A 505 9.45 -18.89 -4.76
CA THR A 505 10.64 -18.52 -3.99
C THR A 505 11.73 -19.60 -4.08
N GLY A 506 12.97 -19.14 -4.24
CA GLY A 506 14.15 -19.98 -4.45
C GLY A 506 14.65 -19.97 -5.90
N ILE A 507 13.83 -19.52 -6.85
CA ILE A 507 14.29 -19.25 -8.21
C ILE A 507 15.15 -17.98 -8.21
N SER A 508 16.46 -18.17 -8.41
CA SER A 508 17.44 -17.06 -8.35
C SER A 508 18.10 -16.74 -9.67
N GLN A 509 17.93 -17.61 -10.67
CA GLN A 509 18.47 -17.43 -12.02
C GLN A 509 17.39 -17.81 -13.02
N VAL A 510 16.93 -16.82 -13.77
CA VAL A 510 15.99 -16.97 -14.87
C VAL A 510 16.58 -16.29 -16.09
N ASP A 511 16.48 -16.95 -17.23
CA ASP A 511 16.73 -16.32 -18.53
C ASP A 511 15.43 -16.36 -19.34
N PRO A 512 14.58 -15.31 -19.28
CA PRO A 512 13.29 -15.32 -19.97
C PRO A 512 13.42 -15.22 -21.50
N THR A 513 14.63 -15.29 -22.07
CA THR A 513 14.81 -15.54 -23.51
C THR A 513 14.66 -17.03 -23.87
N ILE A 514 14.64 -17.91 -22.88
CA ILE A 514 14.48 -19.35 -22.99
C ILE A 514 13.25 -19.75 -22.18
N GLU A 515 12.30 -20.43 -22.82
CA GLU A 515 11.14 -21.03 -22.13
C GLU A 515 11.60 -21.98 -21.02
N ASP A 516 10.91 -21.93 -19.88
CA ASP A 516 11.12 -22.80 -18.71
C ASP A 516 12.57 -22.81 -18.20
N SER A 517 13.21 -21.63 -18.19
CA SER A 517 14.59 -21.46 -17.72
C SER A 517 14.74 -21.37 -16.19
N GLY A 518 13.62 -21.39 -15.46
CA GLY A 518 13.60 -21.37 -14.00
C GLY A 518 14.23 -22.62 -13.39
N PHE A 519 14.80 -22.49 -12.19
CA PHE A 519 15.27 -23.62 -11.40
C PHE A 519 15.37 -23.24 -9.92
N GLY A 520 15.05 -24.18 -9.04
CA GLY A 520 15.25 -24.03 -7.59
C GLY A 520 14.03 -23.52 -6.82
N GLY A 521 12.85 -23.42 -7.45
CA GLY A 521 11.62 -23.09 -6.74
C GLY A 521 11.20 -24.22 -5.79
N ARG A 522 10.73 -23.83 -4.61
CA ARG A 522 10.54 -24.70 -3.44
C ARG A 522 9.08 -25.01 -3.13
N SER A 523 8.18 -24.24 -3.72
CA SER A 523 6.74 -24.28 -3.50
C SER A 523 5.98 -24.25 -4.83
N ASN A 524 4.73 -24.68 -4.80
CA ASN A 524 3.80 -24.61 -5.93
C ASN A 524 2.41 -24.26 -5.43
N GLY A 525 1.54 -23.87 -6.35
CA GLY A 525 0.14 -23.64 -6.06
C GLY A 525 -0.45 -22.47 -6.82
N ALA A 526 -1.71 -22.17 -6.49
CA ALA A 526 -2.44 -21.07 -7.11
C ALA A 526 -1.99 -19.71 -6.59
N TYR A 527 -2.15 -18.67 -7.42
CA TYR A 527 -2.01 -17.28 -7.01
C TYR A 527 -3.00 -16.38 -7.76
N GLU A 528 -3.16 -15.17 -7.24
CA GLU A 528 -3.70 -14.02 -7.96
C GLU A 528 -2.61 -12.96 -8.08
N LEU A 529 -2.50 -12.30 -9.24
CA LEU A 529 -1.61 -11.17 -9.46
C LEU A 529 -2.45 -9.92 -9.67
N LYS A 530 -2.24 -8.90 -8.84
CA LYS A 530 -2.85 -7.59 -8.97
C LYS A 530 -1.84 -6.60 -9.51
N LEU A 531 -2.27 -5.79 -10.47
CA LEU A 531 -1.51 -4.68 -11.02
C LEU A 531 -2.35 -3.41 -10.90
N ALA A 532 -1.77 -2.38 -10.30
CA ALA A 532 -2.32 -1.04 -10.25
C ALA A 532 -1.28 -0.05 -10.75
N PHE A 533 -1.73 0.98 -11.45
CA PHE A 533 -0.89 2.07 -11.89
C PHE A 533 -1.59 3.40 -11.62
N GLN A 534 -0.92 4.24 -10.85
CA GLN A 534 -1.36 5.60 -10.58
C GLN A 534 -0.45 6.54 -11.36
N ALA A 535 -0.99 7.19 -12.39
CA ALA A 535 -0.25 8.20 -13.12
C ALA A 535 0.09 9.40 -12.22
N GLU A 536 1.27 9.98 -12.40
CA GLU A 536 1.62 11.25 -11.77
C GLU A 536 0.63 12.35 -12.19
N PRO A 537 0.19 13.22 -11.28
CA PRO A 537 -0.73 14.30 -11.61
C PRO A 537 -0.16 15.20 -12.72
N ALA A 538 -1.02 15.58 -13.67
CA ALA A 538 -0.63 16.42 -14.80
C ALA A 538 -0.22 17.85 -14.39
N ALA A 539 -0.67 18.32 -13.23
CA ALA A 539 -0.32 19.61 -12.67
C ALA A 539 -0.40 19.59 -11.14
N ALA A 540 0.56 20.23 -10.49
CA ALA A 540 0.58 20.44 -9.05
C ALA A 540 0.57 21.94 -8.72
N LEU A 541 0.11 22.26 -7.51
CA LEU A 541 0.37 23.58 -6.93
C LEU A 541 1.88 23.69 -6.67
N VAL A 542 2.55 24.62 -7.34
CA VAL A 542 4.00 24.80 -7.27
C VAL A 542 4.40 26.11 -6.60
N ASP A 543 5.57 26.10 -5.97
CA ASP A 543 6.24 27.30 -5.48
C ASP A 543 6.75 28.20 -6.62
N ALA A 544 7.26 29.38 -6.30
CA ALA A 544 7.84 30.31 -7.27
C ALA A 544 9.10 29.78 -7.99
N THR A 545 9.68 28.65 -7.55
CA THR A 545 10.80 27.95 -8.20
C THR A 545 10.34 26.85 -9.16
N GLY A 546 9.05 26.50 -9.15
CA GLY A 546 8.45 25.45 -9.96
C GLY A 546 8.46 24.07 -9.29
N THR A 547 8.75 24.00 -7.99
CA THR A 547 8.71 22.75 -7.21
C THR A 547 7.30 22.54 -6.68
N ALA A 548 6.73 21.34 -6.84
CA ALA A 548 5.44 21.00 -6.24
C ALA A 548 5.53 21.06 -4.71
N LEU A 549 4.46 21.54 -4.06
CA LEU A 549 4.37 21.48 -2.61
C LEU A 549 4.17 20.04 -2.15
N ASP A 550 4.72 19.71 -0.97
CA ASP A 550 4.52 18.44 -0.27
C ASP A 550 3.24 18.52 0.57
N GLY A 551 2.13 18.05 -0.01
CA GLY A 551 0.78 18.13 0.53
C GLY A 551 0.46 17.15 1.65
N ASP A 552 1.06 15.96 1.61
CA ASP A 552 0.86 14.88 2.58
C ASP A 552 1.99 14.78 3.62
N ALA A 553 2.99 15.65 3.51
CA ALA A 553 4.12 15.81 4.42
C ALA A 553 5.01 14.56 4.52
N ASP A 554 5.14 13.80 3.42
CA ASP A 554 5.96 12.59 3.33
C ASP A 554 7.45 12.89 3.03
N GLY A 555 7.77 14.15 2.71
CA GLY A 555 9.10 14.63 2.37
C GLY A 555 9.41 14.64 0.87
N LEU A 556 8.45 14.26 0.02
CA LEU A 556 8.51 14.32 -1.43
C LEU A 556 7.58 15.44 -1.94
N ALA A 557 7.93 16.01 -3.09
CA ALA A 557 7.12 17.06 -3.71
C ALA A 557 5.89 16.43 -4.37
N GLY A 558 4.67 16.86 -4.03
CA GLY A 558 3.42 16.28 -4.52
C GLY A 558 2.40 16.07 -3.40
N GLY A 559 1.31 15.35 -3.67
CA GLY A 559 0.29 15.06 -2.67
C GLY A 559 -0.69 16.21 -2.39
N THR A 560 -1.73 15.91 -1.60
CA THR A 560 -2.86 16.82 -1.32
C THR A 560 -2.83 17.27 0.13
N PHE A 561 -2.93 18.58 0.36
CA PHE A 561 -3.16 19.14 1.69
C PHE A 561 -4.63 19.05 2.07
N ASP A 562 -4.90 18.46 3.23
CA ASP A 562 -6.24 18.32 3.77
C ASP A 562 -6.50 19.21 4.99
N PHE A 563 -7.55 20.02 4.94
CA PHE A 563 -7.98 20.88 6.04
C PHE A 563 -9.47 20.70 6.34
N TRP A 564 -9.83 20.65 7.63
CA TRP A 564 -11.24 20.64 8.04
C TRP A 564 -11.60 21.89 8.83
N PHE A 565 -12.70 22.53 8.46
CA PHE A 565 -13.25 23.67 9.20
C PHE A 565 -14.77 23.62 9.27
N ARG A 566 -15.33 24.33 10.25
CA ARG A 566 -16.79 24.41 10.44
C ARG A 566 -17.31 25.79 10.11
N VAL A 567 -18.38 25.83 9.31
CA VAL A 567 -19.23 27.01 9.12
C VAL A 567 -20.41 26.86 10.08
N GLY A 568 -20.53 27.80 11.01
CA GLY A 568 -21.63 27.82 11.99
C GLY A 568 -22.89 28.52 11.49
N ASN A 569 -23.98 28.39 12.24
CA ASN A 569 -25.20 29.20 12.05
C ASN A 569 -24.92 30.68 12.33
N SER A 570 -24.14 30.93 13.39
CA SER A 570 -23.54 32.21 13.72
C SER A 570 -22.13 32.02 14.26
N THR A 571 -21.33 33.08 14.29
CA THR A 571 -20.00 33.08 14.91
C THR A 571 -19.99 34.08 16.07
N LEU A 572 -19.70 33.61 17.27
CA LEU A 572 -19.47 34.44 18.46
C LEU A 572 -17.97 34.67 18.61
N PHE A 573 -17.54 35.92 18.54
CA PHE A 573 -16.13 36.29 18.63
C PHE A 573 -15.74 36.56 20.09
N VAL A 574 -14.59 36.06 20.49
CA VAL A 574 -13.98 36.31 21.80
C VAL A 574 -12.62 36.97 21.59
N ASP A 575 -12.48 38.24 21.96
CA ASP A 575 -11.24 39.00 21.88
C ASP A 575 -10.92 39.62 23.25
N LYS A 576 -9.81 39.19 23.84
CA LYS A 576 -9.39 39.60 25.18
C LYS A 576 -9.04 41.10 25.26
N ALA A 577 -8.72 41.73 24.14
CA ALA A 577 -8.15 43.08 24.10
C ALA A 577 -9.16 44.19 23.76
N THR A 578 -10.34 43.89 23.21
CA THR A 578 -11.18 44.89 22.52
C THR A 578 -12.43 45.38 23.26
N GLY A 579 -12.74 45.00 24.51
CA GLY A 579 -14.02 45.46 25.07
C GLY A 579 -14.35 45.25 26.56
N SER A 580 -15.41 45.94 26.95
CA SER A 580 -16.03 45.99 28.30
C SER A 580 -16.62 44.65 28.72
N ALA A 581 -16.70 44.39 30.03
CA ALA A 581 -17.39 43.22 30.58
C ALA A 581 -18.83 43.10 30.02
N GLY A 582 -19.08 42.10 29.16
CA GLY A 582 -20.40 41.80 28.58
C GLY A 582 -20.63 42.25 27.13
N GLY A 583 -19.68 42.00 26.21
CA GLY A 583 -19.95 42.06 24.76
C GLY A 583 -21.07 41.10 24.32
N ASP A 584 -21.57 41.24 23.10
CA ASP A 584 -22.66 40.40 22.54
C ASP A 584 -22.16 39.36 21.53
N GLY A 585 -20.84 39.19 21.43
CA GLY A 585 -20.19 38.21 20.55
C GLY A 585 -20.11 38.63 19.09
N THR A 586 -20.58 39.82 18.72
CA THR A 586 -20.43 40.35 17.36
C THR A 586 -19.01 40.83 17.10
N LEU A 587 -18.66 41.06 15.83
CA LEU A 587 -17.35 41.66 15.47
C LEU A 587 -17.15 43.08 16.00
N GLU A 588 -18.23 43.83 16.22
CA GLU A 588 -18.20 45.19 16.77
C GLU A 588 -18.13 45.19 18.31
N ALA A 589 -18.61 44.13 18.96
CA ALA A 589 -18.61 43.97 20.41
C ALA A 589 -18.35 42.51 20.83
N PRO A 590 -17.14 41.98 20.58
CA PRO A 590 -16.81 40.59 20.93
C PRO A 590 -16.85 40.37 22.44
N TYR A 591 -17.05 39.13 22.87
CA TYR A 591 -16.86 38.75 24.27
C TYR A 591 -15.39 38.92 24.66
N ASN A 592 -15.13 39.26 25.91
CA ASN A 592 -13.79 39.33 26.48
C ASN A 592 -13.41 38.06 27.27
N GLU A 593 -14.36 37.14 27.46
CA GLU A 593 -14.22 35.92 28.26
C GLU A 593 -14.83 34.73 27.49
N ILE A 594 -14.13 33.59 27.48
CA ILE A 594 -14.52 32.42 26.69
C ILE A 594 -15.78 31.74 27.25
N ASP A 595 -15.92 31.68 28.57
CA ASP A 595 -17.06 31.08 29.24
C ASP A 595 -18.37 31.84 28.97
N ALA A 596 -18.33 33.17 28.95
CA ALA A 596 -19.48 34.00 28.57
C ALA A 596 -19.96 33.69 27.13
N ALA A 597 -19.02 33.54 26.20
CA ALA A 597 -19.35 33.18 24.82
C ALA A 597 -19.92 31.75 24.71
N LEU A 598 -19.41 30.81 25.51
CA LEU A 598 -19.91 29.43 25.55
C LEU A 598 -21.28 29.30 26.22
N GLU A 599 -21.61 30.16 27.18
CA GLU A 599 -22.94 30.20 27.82
C GLU A 599 -24.02 30.66 26.84
N ASP A 600 -23.69 31.62 25.97
CA ASP A 600 -24.63 32.16 24.98
C ASP A 600 -24.69 31.32 23.68
N ALA A 601 -23.65 30.54 23.38
CA ALA A 601 -23.57 29.69 22.20
C ALA A 601 -24.71 28.64 22.14
N GLN A 602 -25.35 28.53 20.97
CA GLN A 602 -26.36 27.50 20.70
C GLN A 602 -25.79 26.35 19.85
N PRO A 603 -26.43 25.16 19.81
CA PRO A 603 -26.01 24.07 18.95
C PRO A 603 -25.89 24.52 17.48
N GLY A 604 -24.69 24.39 16.93
CA GLY A 604 -24.37 24.80 15.56
C GLY A 604 -23.69 26.16 15.42
N ASP A 605 -23.53 26.93 16.50
CA ASP A 605 -22.71 28.14 16.50
C ASP A 605 -21.20 27.81 16.58
N VAL A 606 -20.38 28.76 16.13
CA VAL A 606 -18.92 28.71 16.27
C VAL A 606 -18.49 29.79 17.26
N VAL A 607 -17.82 29.40 18.34
CA VAL A 607 -17.12 30.35 19.23
C VAL A 607 -15.69 30.52 18.72
N ARG A 608 -15.36 31.70 18.18
CA ARG A 608 -14.05 32.01 17.62
C ARG A 608 -13.24 32.87 18.59
N VAL A 609 -12.23 32.26 19.20
CA VAL A 609 -11.26 32.95 20.06
C VAL A 609 -10.19 33.60 19.18
N VAL A 610 -10.02 34.91 19.32
CA VAL A 610 -9.15 35.73 18.45
C VAL A 610 -7.83 35.99 19.16
N GLY A 611 -6.71 35.76 18.48
CA GLY A 611 -5.41 36.20 19.00
C GLY A 611 -5.36 37.73 19.08
N ASN A 612 -4.96 38.28 20.23
CA ASN A 612 -4.72 39.70 20.38
C ASN A 612 -3.21 39.96 20.35
N GLY A 613 -2.82 41.06 19.70
CA GLY A 613 -1.43 41.50 19.60
C GLY A 613 -1.03 42.51 20.67
N GLY A 614 -1.60 42.39 21.88
CA GLY A 614 -1.24 43.28 22.97
C GLY A 614 -1.47 44.77 22.73
N ALA A 615 -0.60 45.59 23.31
CA ALA A 615 -0.71 47.05 23.29
C ALA A 615 -0.21 47.66 21.96
N ASP A 616 0.69 46.98 21.25
CA ASP A 616 1.20 47.42 19.94
C ASP A 616 0.41 46.84 18.75
N GLY A 617 -0.48 45.88 19.01
CA GLY A 617 -1.35 45.25 18.03
C GLY A 617 -0.66 44.16 17.18
N LEU A 618 0.56 43.76 17.53
CA LEU A 618 1.36 42.72 16.86
C LEU A 618 1.28 41.40 17.65
N VAL A 619 0.90 40.30 17.02
CA VAL A 619 0.78 39.01 17.72
C VAL A 619 2.15 38.43 18.09
N GLU A 620 3.19 38.84 17.39
CA GLU A 620 4.58 38.38 17.58
C GLU A 620 5.22 38.89 18.87
N THR A 621 4.74 40.00 19.43
CA THR A 621 5.19 40.59 20.70
C THR A 621 4.50 39.91 21.87
N ALA A 622 4.75 38.61 22.04
CA ALA A 622 4.06 37.75 23.01
C ALA A 622 4.03 38.28 24.46
N ASP A 623 4.98 39.14 24.85
CA ASP A 623 5.09 39.72 26.19
C ASP A 623 3.95 40.70 26.54
N ASP A 624 3.33 41.36 25.55
CA ASP A 624 2.23 42.31 25.79
C ASP A 624 0.85 41.79 25.37
N ASN A 625 0.78 40.60 24.77
CA ASN A 625 -0.46 39.88 24.48
C ASN A 625 -1.24 39.57 25.77
N ALA A 626 -2.53 39.88 25.78
CA ALA A 626 -3.44 39.56 26.86
C ALA A 626 -3.82 38.05 26.82
N PRO A 627 -3.49 37.26 27.84
CA PRO A 627 -3.76 35.83 27.81
C PRO A 627 -5.23 35.51 28.13
N TYR A 628 -5.74 34.43 27.56
CA TYR A 628 -6.96 33.76 28.00
C TYR A 628 -6.64 32.84 29.18
N LEU A 629 -7.34 33.01 30.29
CA LEU A 629 -7.06 32.41 31.59
C LEU A 629 -8.21 31.49 32.02
N VAL A 630 -8.06 30.18 31.80
CA VAL A 630 -9.02 29.15 32.20
C VAL A 630 -8.47 28.37 33.39
N GLY A 631 -9.31 28.07 34.39
CA GLY A 631 -8.97 27.24 35.54
C GLY A 631 -9.07 27.96 36.87
N TYR A 632 -8.13 27.69 37.78
CA TYR A 632 -8.08 28.30 39.10
C TYR A 632 -6.72 28.97 39.32
N ASN A 633 -6.72 30.10 40.02
CA ASN A 633 -5.48 30.71 40.49
C ASN A 633 -4.91 29.97 41.73
N ASN A 634 -3.75 30.43 42.20
CA ASN A 634 -3.03 29.83 43.34
C ASN A 634 -3.77 29.91 44.69
N VAL A 635 -4.93 30.57 44.76
CA VAL A 635 -5.80 30.63 45.95
C VAL A 635 -7.15 29.93 45.73
N GLY A 636 -7.30 29.20 44.61
CA GLY A 636 -8.50 28.42 44.29
C GLY A 636 -9.68 29.23 43.77
N ALA A 637 -9.47 30.49 43.38
CA ALA A 637 -10.50 31.29 42.72
C ALA A 637 -10.50 31.02 41.21
N GLU A 638 -11.69 30.91 40.63
CA GLU A 638 -11.91 30.73 39.19
C GLU A 638 -11.27 31.86 38.40
N LEU A 639 -10.59 31.50 37.31
CA LEU A 639 -9.99 32.46 36.40
C LEU A 639 -11.04 33.04 35.44
N PRO A 640 -10.80 34.23 34.87
CA PRO A 640 -11.82 34.98 34.14
C PRO A 640 -12.42 34.33 32.90
N ASP A 641 -11.80 33.30 32.31
CA ASP A 641 -12.35 32.60 31.13
C ASP A 641 -13.00 31.26 31.51
N GLY A 642 -13.39 31.14 32.80
CA GLY A 642 -14.09 29.99 33.37
C GLY A 642 -13.17 28.96 34.05
N LYS A 643 -13.75 28.12 34.89
CA LYS A 643 -13.06 27.03 35.62
C LYS A 643 -12.59 25.89 34.72
N LEU A 644 -13.30 25.67 33.62
CA LEU A 644 -13.11 24.60 32.65
C LEU A 644 -13.65 25.06 31.30
N LEU A 645 -12.98 24.69 30.22
CA LEU A 645 -13.51 24.85 28.87
C LEU A 645 -14.51 23.72 28.59
N GLN A 646 -15.80 23.96 28.84
CA GLN A 646 -16.88 23.01 28.57
C GLN A 646 -17.67 23.47 27.35
N VAL A 647 -17.47 22.79 26.23
CA VAL A 647 -18.27 23.02 25.02
C VAL A 647 -19.68 22.45 25.25
N PRO A 648 -20.75 23.25 25.10
CA PRO A 648 -22.13 22.76 25.20
C PRO A 648 -22.36 21.58 24.24
N GLN A 649 -23.06 20.54 24.70
CA GLN A 649 -23.41 19.36 23.88
C GLN A 649 -24.62 19.60 22.98
#